data_AF-A0A2M7YT03-F1
#
_entry.id   AF-A0A2M7YT03-F1
#
_cell.length_a   1.000
_cell.length_b   1.000
_cell.length_c   1.000
_cell.angle_alpha   90.00
_cell.angle_beta   90.00
_cell.angle_gamma   90.00
#
_symmetry.space_group_name_H-M   'P 1'
#
loop_
_entity.id
_entity.type
_entity.pdbx_description
1 polymer ?
#
loop_
_entity_poly.entity_id
_entity_poly.type
_entity_poly.pdbx_seq_one_letter_code
_entity_poly.pdbx_strand_id
1 'polypeptide(L)'
;MMRRILQVVCWGVLMAGLVACSADTKLGGVKIPNARPDTRMVAQPPTLLEAGFAVEFFWTGSDPDGKLKGYEWKVSDNGLDGISPRDTLTVDPLTGAILHPWRFTTATDSVFILLADQPGFPGDPEADPRSFRSHSLFIRAVDEDGAKDPSPAYISFTSTTLVPTCQVAYKNLTSSRDPKKVPSTVNIGWVGEDPDFDLKTPTKVRYLWKKALDSAGEFVTTRYAYEHTPGLISFDDPDWSDWRPYSADIDKRKVKFRNQENRAYYFFAVQVQDTAGAVSVGLGWQQEVAHVTVQGVFKPALVLDEPFLNTGYQDAEVASGQPINFVWSADASSYGGEIVSYRHGWDLTNPDDPADQQWAVPAGTSRQNLFDTERVFTEGTHTFYLRVVDDSDYVLLVTRNIQVIPYVDPAFQRPLLIVDQVIDEYVDNWRDRQNVSRNKEVFRNAYWRFLDDIQGGVADIDWSKDWREDSDQVEYSDIVEYSAVLCYAEYNDSQLMFKKFRPVNNQDRFVWLTPYQFRGGNFFLVGQASMESFLPSFARYSVPVIFDSKETTLLVGGTDYTIGFGTRTLPDGTEVYRGPLMYPYATAGITALDWTAPASKYIYGRPVSAGQDRKSACVGLKGLALDPAFKLNHGIGPGVIPDTMWTNPDIDWHDYSAVDADTLKLGTLNFKFTKDEFVNESISERTGIILQNCDSSEAPNGRCIEPMFKGIARFDWLRELRWRQGDAEWPTSTYSTDELVTECGTQALTDYNGHPRSSAWTNGRTFGYFSYKMAAEKPGVARADVYWGFDPYRFDEAGTKKTIRWVLSYFGIDLNQ
;
A
#
# COMPACT_ATOMS: atom_id res chain seq x y z
N MET A 1 25.68 38.78 23.15
CA MET A 1 25.64 39.15 24.59
C MET A 1 27.03 38.88 25.16
N MET A 2 28.02 39.79 25.04
CA MET A 2 28.39 40.83 26.05
C MET A 2 28.36 40.28 27.49
N ARG A 3 29.42 40.26 28.31
CA ARG A 3 30.59 41.16 28.45
C ARG A 3 31.74 40.50 29.24
N ARG A 4 32.95 41.03 29.00
CA ARG A 4 34.21 40.96 29.77
C ARG A 4 34.07 41.52 31.21
N ILE A 5 35.03 41.27 32.11
CA ILE A 5 36.04 42.24 32.64
C ILE A 5 36.82 41.71 33.87
N LEU A 6 38.06 42.18 33.91
CA LEU A 6 39.24 42.00 34.77
C LEU A 6 39.24 42.94 36.01
N GLN A 7 40.25 42.80 36.89
CA GLN A 7 40.80 43.74 37.92
C GLN A 7 40.25 43.63 39.37
N VAL A 8 40.96 43.88 40.50
CA VAL A 8 42.36 44.07 40.99
C VAL A 8 42.27 45.00 42.24
N VAL A 9 43.17 44.82 43.23
CA VAL A 9 43.47 45.61 44.48
C VAL A 9 42.38 45.63 45.59
N CYS A 10 42.64 45.53 46.92
CA CYS A 10 43.45 46.42 47.74
C CYS A 10 43.43 46.01 49.24
N TRP A 11 44.43 46.56 49.94
CA TRP A 11 44.86 46.37 51.32
C TRP A 11 43.87 46.85 52.41
N GLY A 12 44.05 46.33 53.64
CA GLY A 12 43.47 46.91 54.87
C GLY A 12 44.12 46.36 56.14
N VAL A 13 44.84 47.24 56.84
CA VAL A 13 45.64 47.06 58.08
C VAL A 13 44.80 47.34 59.34
N LEU A 14 45.07 46.67 60.47
CA LEU A 14 45.10 47.11 61.90
C LEU A 14 44.84 45.90 62.83
N MET A 15 45.30 45.76 64.09
CA MET A 15 46.36 46.30 64.95
C MET A 15 46.22 45.58 66.30
N ALA A 16 47.36 45.33 66.95
CA ALA A 16 47.62 45.30 68.40
C ALA A 16 47.05 44.18 69.32
N GLY A 17 47.94 43.54 70.09
CA GLY A 17 47.57 42.90 71.36
C GLY A 17 48.54 41.88 72.00
N LEU A 18 49.66 42.37 72.55
CA LEU A 18 50.32 41.90 73.80
C LEU A 18 51.16 40.60 73.86
N VAL A 19 52.49 40.80 74.01
CA VAL A 19 53.41 40.38 75.11
C VAL A 19 53.54 38.89 75.51
N ALA A 20 54.81 38.49 75.70
CA ALA A 20 55.38 37.28 76.32
C ALA A 20 55.52 36.05 75.38
N CYS A 21 56.65 35.36 75.21
CA CYS A 21 57.89 35.21 75.96
C CYS A 21 59.00 34.65 75.03
N SER A 22 60.26 34.86 75.43
CA SER A 22 61.42 33.99 75.15
C SER A 22 61.94 33.85 73.71
N ALA A 23 62.92 34.69 73.39
CA ALA A 23 63.96 34.37 72.41
C ALA A 23 64.95 33.37 73.03
N ASP A 24 64.67 32.08 72.87
CA ASP A 24 65.64 30.98 72.86
C ASP A 24 64.84 29.72 72.48
N THR A 25 65.14 29.06 71.37
CA THR A 25 66.30 28.18 71.29
C THR A 25 66.80 28.11 69.86
N LYS A 26 68.08 28.43 69.68
CA LYS A 26 68.89 27.63 68.75
C LYS A 26 68.73 26.18 69.20
N LEU A 27 67.93 25.39 68.47
CA LEU A 27 68.08 23.94 68.50
C LEU A 27 69.46 23.64 67.90
N GLY A 28 70.48 23.68 68.76
CA GLY A 28 71.80 23.11 68.55
C GLY A 28 71.73 21.58 68.56
N GLY A 29 70.77 21.03 67.82
CA GLY A 29 70.77 19.63 67.45
C GLY A 29 71.70 19.46 66.26
N VAL A 30 72.53 18.42 66.29
CA VAL A 30 73.24 17.94 65.10
C VAL A 30 72.21 17.80 63.99
N LYS A 31 72.46 18.37 62.80
CA LYS A 31 71.58 18.18 61.63
C LYS A 31 71.53 16.67 61.38
N ILE A 32 70.45 16.03 61.79
CA ILE A 32 70.24 14.61 61.53
C ILE A 32 70.09 14.52 60.01
N PRO A 33 70.90 13.70 59.31
CA PRO A 33 70.72 13.49 57.88
C PRO A 33 69.29 13.03 57.62
N ASN A 34 68.62 13.64 56.65
CA ASN A 34 67.25 13.31 56.25
C ASN A 34 67.10 11.78 56.14
N ALA A 35 66.25 11.19 56.97
CA ALA A 35 65.91 9.79 56.86
C ALA A 35 65.12 9.62 55.56
N ARG A 36 65.25 8.45 54.94
CA ARG A 36 64.47 8.18 53.73
C ARG A 36 63.08 7.68 54.14
N PRO A 37 62.03 8.08 53.41
CA PRO A 37 60.69 7.61 53.69
C PRO A 37 60.55 6.10 53.37
N ASP A 38 59.55 5.45 53.98
CA ASP A 38 59.15 4.06 53.75
C ASP A 38 57.73 4.02 53.16
N THR A 39 57.50 3.17 52.16
CA THR A 39 56.21 3.03 51.46
C THR A 39 55.66 1.63 51.62
N ARG A 40 54.35 1.52 51.82
CA ARG A 40 53.67 0.22 51.94
C ARG A 40 52.36 0.22 51.17
N MET A 41 52.07 -0.90 50.52
CA MET A 41 50.76 -1.17 49.92
C MET A 41 49.83 -1.68 51.03
N VAL A 42 48.69 -1.00 51.26
CA VAL A 42 47.81 -1.26 52.41
C VAL A 42 46.53 -2.02 52.05
N ALA A 43 46.10 -1.96 50.79
CA ALA A 43 45.06 -2.84 50.26
C ALA A 43 45.36 -3.20 48.80
N GLN A 44 45.04 -4.44 48.47
CA GLN A 44 45.35 -5.11 47.21
C GLN A 44 44.07 -5.79 46.71
N PRO A 45 43.88 -6.02 45.40
CA PRO A 45 42.77 -6.81 44.90
C PRO A 45 42.72 -8.20 45.60
N PRO A 46 41.52 -8.78 45.80
CA PRO A 46 41.30 -9.94 46.68
C PRO A 46 42.16 -11.17 46.34
N THR A 47 42.57 -11.29 45.08
CA THR A 47 43.43 -12.34 44.56
C THR A 47 44.59 -11.70 43.79
N LEU A 48 45.83 -11.92 44.26
CA LEU A 48 47.05 -11.45 43.58
C LEU A 48 47.38 -12.23 42.30
N LEU A 49 46.62 -13.29 42.03
CA LEU A 49 46.78 -14.14 40.86
C LEU A 49 45.94 -13.64 39.68
N GLU A 50 44.79 -13.02 39.93
CA GLU A 50 43.81 -12.59 38.91
C GLU A 50 43.05 -11.35 39.40
N ALA A 51 43.03 -10.29 38.59
CA ALA A 51 42.21 -9.09 38.81
C ALA A 51 41.53 -8.70 37.49
N GLY A 52 40.44 -7.93 37.56
CA GLY A 52 39.88 -7.27 36.37
C GLY A 52 40.88 -6.27 35.78
N PHE A 53 40.63 -5.76 34.57
CA PHE A 53 41.51 -4.77 33.94
C PHE A 53 41.45 -3.37 34.59
N ALA A 54 40.41 -3.08 35.39
CA ALA A 54 40.31 -1.91 36.25
C ALA A 54 40.66 -2.30 37.69
N VAL A 55 41.84 -1.91 38.17
CA VAL A 55 42.34 -2.31 39.49
C VAL A 55 42.56 -1.11 40.38
N GLU A 56 41.95 -1.16 41.57
CA GLU A 56 42.14 -0.16 42.62
C GLU A 56 43.25 -0.58 43.58
N PHE A 57 44.18 0.33 43.84
CA PHE A 57 45.26 0.12 44.80
C PHE A 57 45.26 1.20 45.87
N PHE A 58 45.67 0.81 47.07
CA PHE A 58 45.84 1.70 48.20
C PHE A 58 47.25 1.58 48.77
N TRP A 59 47.86 2.71 49.08
CA TRP A 59 49.21 2.79 49.63
C TRP A 59 49.28 3.84 50.73
N THR A 60 50.28 3.66 51.59
CA THR A 60 50.65 4.62 52.62
C THR A 60 52.16 4.77 52.61
N GLY A 61 52.64 5.86 53.19
CA GLY A 61 54.04 6.00 53.50
C GLY A 61 54.23 6.67 54.84
N SER A 62 55.41 6.46 55.41
CA SER A 62 55.83 7.11 56.65
C SER A 62 57.23 7.65 56.48
N ASP A 63 57.45 8.85 56.98
CA ASP A 63 58.76 9.47 57.02
C ASP A 63 59.20 9.61 58.49
N PRO A 64 60.29 8.95 58.93
CA PRO A 64 60.67 8.91 60.34
C PRO A 64 61.01 10.27 60.98
N ASP A 65 61.45 11.24 60.18
CA ASP A 65 61.91 12.56 60.64
C ASP A 65 61.19 13.75 59.99
N GLY A 66 60.21 13.51 59.12
CA GLY A 66 59.54 14.56 58.35
C GLY A 66 58.11 14.25 57.90
N LYS A 67 57.61 15.08 56.97
CA LYS A 67 56.34 14.85 56.27
C LYS A 67 56.58 14.39 54.84
N LEU A 68 55.69 13.50 54.38
CA LEU A 68 55.63 13.16 52.96
C LEU A 68 55.12 14.33 52.12
N LYS A 69 55.83 14.59 51.03
CA LYS A 69 55.39 15.48 49.95
C LYS A 69 54.37 14.80 49.04
N GLY A 70 54.51 13.48 48.83
CA GLY A 70 53.60 12.67 48.03
C GLY A 70 54.22 11.33 47.64
N TYR A 71 53.74 10.76 46.55
CA TYR A 71 54.14 9.45 46.04
C TYR A 71 54.50 9.54 44.56
N GLU A 72 55.40 8.68 44.13
CA GLU A 72 55.75 8.44 42.74
C GLU A 72 55.34 6.99 42.39
N TRP A 73 54.63 6.79 41.28
CA TRP A 73 54.23 5.47 40.81
C TRP A 73 54.59 5.22 39.34
N LYS A 74 54.72 3.94 38.97
CA LYS A 74 54.80 3.47 37.58
C LYS A 74 54.30 2.02 37.50
N VAL A 75 53.81 1.60 36.33
CA VAL A 75 53.32 0.23 36.10
C VAL A 75 54.16 -0.41 35.01
N SER A 76 54.54 -1.67 35.21
CA SER A 76 55.22 -2.47 34.20
C SER A 76 54.28 -3.28 33.33
N ASP A 77 54.77 -3.62 32.14
CA ASP A 77 54.13 -4.48 31.15
C ASP A 77 54.86 -5.82 31.07
N ASN A 78 54.63 -6.68 32.06
CA ASN A 78 55.21 -8.02 32.18
C ASN A 78 56.76 -8.09 32.08
N GLY A 79 57.45 -6.99 32.42
CA GLY A 79 58.90 -6.87 32.34
C GLY A 79 59.49 -6.79 30.93
N LEU A 80 58.65 -6.79 29.88
CA LEU A 80 59.08 -6.56 28.48
C LEU A 80 59.47 -5.11 28.22
N ASP A 81 59.00 -4.22 29.10
CA ASP A 81 59.31 -2.81 29.13
C ASP A 81 60.59 -2.49 29.92
N GLY A 82 61.34 -3.50 30.33
CA GLY A 82 62.62 -3.35 31.04
C GLY A 82 62.50 -2.89 32.48
N ILE A 83 61.29 -2.79 33.04
CA ILE A 83 61.08 -2.43 34.45
C ILE A 83 61.25 -3.68 35.32
N SER A 84 62.24 -3.68 36.23
CA SER A 84 62.39 -4.75 37.22
C SER A 84 62.42 -4.21 38.65
N PRO A 85 62.12 -5.04 39.67
CA PRO A 85 62.23 -4.64 41.08
C PRO A 85 63.64 -4.19 41.49
N ARG A 86 64.68 -4.60 40.73
CA ARG A 86 66.07 -4.17 40.94
C ARG A 86 66.48 -2.99 40.05
N ASP A 87 65.72 -2.75 38.99
CA ASP A 87 66.00 -1.74 37.97
C ASP A 87 64.89 -0.68 37.94
N THR A 88 65.05 0.31 38.82
CA THR A 88 64.19 1.50 38.84
C THR A 88 64.72 2.61 37.93
N LEU A 89 65.72 2.32 37.08
CA LEU A 89 66.34 3.31 36.20
C LEU A 89 65.26 3.95 35.35
N THR A 90 65.13 5.26 35.54
CA THR A 90 64.22 6.11 34.78
C THR A 90 64.91 6.62 33.53
N VAL A 91 66.20 6.30 33.36
CA VAL A 91 67.07 6.78 32.29
C VAL A 91 67.85 5.58 31.77
N ASP A 92 67.73 5.30 30.48
CA ASP A 92 68.56 4.32 29.79
C ASP A 92 70.03 4.74 29.93
N PRO A 93 70.89 3.93 30.58
CA PRO A 93 72.30 4.28 30.78
C PRO A 93 73.09 4.34 29.46
N LEU A 94 72.59 3.75 28.38
CA LEU A 94 73.23 3.74 27.07
C LEU A 94 72.82 4.95 26.20
N THR A 95 71.56 5.37 26.27
CA THR A 95 71.02 6.42 25.37
C THR A 95 70.68 7.73 26.08
N GLY A 96 70.62 7.74 27.41
CA GLY A 96 70.14 8.88 28.19
C GLY A 96 68.64 9.15 28.07
N ALA A 97 67.89 8.30 27.36
CA ALA A 97 66.45 8.44 27.19
C ALA A 97 65.73 8.12 28.49
N ILE A 98 64.71 8.92 28.83
CA ILE A 98 63.85 8.62 29.99
C ILE A 98 62.93 7.46 29.62
N LEU A 99 63.18 6.28 30.19
CA LEU A 99 62.34 5.09 30.04
C LEU A 99 61.40 4.99 31.25
N HIS A 100 60.10 4.92 31.00
CA HIS A 100 59.04 4.72 32.02
C HIS A 100 59.09 5.73 33.19
N PRO A 101 58.74 7.02 32.93
CA PRO A 101 58.82 8.07 33.94
C PRO A 101 57.91 7.78 35.14
N TRP A 102 58.45 8.01 36.34
CA TRP A 102 57.67 8.03 37.56
C TRP A 102 56.63 9.15 37.51
N ARG A 103 55.38 8.82 37.85
CA ARG A 103 54.26 9.76 37.90
C ARG A 103 54.03 10.17 39.35
N PHE A 104 54.01 11.47 39.62
CA PHE A 104 53.79 11.99 40.96
C PHE A 104 52.29 12.10 41.28
N THR A 105 51.90 11.76 42.52
CA THR A 105 50.55 11.92 43.05
C THR A 105 50.62 12.23 44.54
N THR A 106 49.65 12.98 45.07
CA THR A 106 49.47 13.14 46.53
C THR A 106 48.38 12.21 47.07
N ALA A 107 47.66 11.50 46.20
CA ALA A 107 46.64 10.54 46.60
C ALA A 107 47.29 9.31 47.26
N THR A 108 46.54 8.67 48.15
CA THR A 108 46.89 7.40 48.80
C THR A 108 46.24 6.20 48.11
N ASP A 109 45.52 6.45 47.02
CA ASP A 109 44.77 5.49 46.23
C ASP A 109 44.67 5.94 44.76
N SER A 110 44.46 4.98 43.85
CA SER A 110 44.07 5.23 42.45
C SER A 110 43.51 3.96 41.80
N VAL A 111 42.65 4.16 40.80
CA VAL A 111 42.20 3.11 39.88
C VAL A 111 43.05 3.18 38.61
N PHE A 112 43.60 2.04 38.21
CA PHE A 112 44.39 1.89 36.98
C PHE A 112 43.60 1.05 35.98
N ILE A 113 43.44 1.58 34.76
CA ILE A 113 42.96 0.80 33.61
C ILE A 113 44.16 0.24 32.90
N LEU A 114 44.26 -1.08 32.86
CA LEU A 114 45.43 -1.81 32.40
C LEU A 114 45.08 -2.67 31.21
N LEU A 115 46.10 -2.98 30.41
CA LEU A 115 45.91 -3.82 29.24
C LEU A 115 45.67 -5.28 29.68
N ALA A 116 44.89 -6.01 28.92
CA ALA A 116 44.69 -7.45 29.09
C ALA A 116 44.50 -8.06 27.69
N ASP A 117 45.46 -7.84 26.80
CA ASP A 117 45.37 -8.12 25.37
C ASP A 117 46.10 -9.39 24.92
N GLN A 118 46.75 -10.13 25.83
CA GLN A 118 47.38 -11.41 25.50
C GLN A 118 46.31 -12.50 25.50
N PRO A 119 46.16 -13.25 24.40
CA PRO A 119 45.07 -14.21 24.27
C PRO A 119 45.31 -15.47 25.11
N GLY A 120 44.24 -16.13 25.53
CA GLY A 120 44.26 -17.51 26.05
C GLY A 120 44.75 -17.62 27.48
N PHE A 121 44.00 -17.06 28.43
CA PHE A 121 44.32 -17.19 29.85
C PHE A 121 44.38 -18.68 30.27
N PRO A 122 45.46 -19.14 30.92
CA PRO A 122 45.64 -20.54 31.26
C PRO A 122 44.51 -21.08 32.16
N GLY A 123 43.88 -22.18 31.73
CA GLY A 123 42.85 -22.88 32.50
C GLY A 123 41.42 -22.48 32.17
N ASP A 124 41.21 -21.51 31.27
CA ASP A 124 39.87 -21.15 30.82
C ASP A 124 39.23 -22.23 29.93
N PRO A 125 37.90 -22.43 30.03
CA PRO A 125 37.16 -23.23 29.07
C PRO A 125 37.16 -22.52 27.70
N GLU A 126 37.20 -23.29 26.62
CA GLU A 126 37.16 -22.74 25.24
C GLU A 126 35.93 -21.85 24.97
N ALA A 127 34.86 -22.01 25.74
CA ALA A 127 33.61 -21.27 25.57
C ALA A 127 33.68 -19.81 26.05
N ASP A 128 34.53 -19.50 27.03
CA ASP A 128 34.63 -18.17 27.65
C ASP A 128 36.11 -17.76 27.77
N PRO A 129 36.80 -17.56 26.63
CA PRO A 129 38.22 -17.24 26.67
C PRO A 129 38.44 -15.86 27.26
N ARG A 130 39.29 -15.76 28.30
CA ARG A 130 39.82 -14.48 28.76
C ARG A 130 41.11 -14.13 28.03
N SER A 131 41.30 -12.84 27.82
CA SER A 131 42.62 -12.29 27.55
C SER A 131 43.21 -11.75 28.86
N PHE A 132 44.54 -11.70 28.92
CA PHE A 132 45.25 -11.39 30.14
C PHE A 132 46.52 -10.62 29.87
N ARG A 133 47.11 -10.08 30.94
CA ARG A 133 48.47 -9.54 30.92
C ARG A 133 48.96 -9.37 32.34
N SER A 134 50.24 -9.68 32.58
CA SER A 134 50.82 -9.48 33.90
C SER A 134 51.42 -8.08 34.02
N HIS A 135 51.15 -7.43 35.15
CA HIS A 135 51.61 -6.09 35.47
C HIS A 135 52.32 -6.08 36.81
N SER A 136 53.28 -5.18 36.99
CA SER A 136 53.79 -4.82 38.30
C SER A 136 53.61 -3.33 38.56
N LEU A 137 52.82 -2.98 39.57
CA LEU A 137 52.73 -1.59 40.05
C LEU A 137 53.85 -1.35 41.06
N PHE A 138 54.64 -0.30 40.81
CA PHE A 138 55.66 0.19 41.71
C PHE A 138 55.23 1.54 42.28
N ILE A 139 55.43 1.73 43.58
CA ILE A 139 55.15 2.98 44.25
C ILE A 139 56.19 3.30 45.32
N ARG A 140 56.56 4.58 45.42
CA ARG A 140 57.49 5.08 46.42
C ARG A 140 57.07 6.43 46.95
N ALA A 141 57.27 6.64 48.24
CA ALA A 141 57.05 7.90 48.91
C ALA A 141 58.21 8.87 48.61
N VAL A 142 57.89 10.15 48.57
CA VAL A 142 58.82 11.26 48.42
C VAL A 142 58.59 12.22 49.56
N ASP A 143 59.63 12.54 50.33
CA ASP A 143 59.56 13.49 51.44
C ASP A 143 59.60 14.96 50.95
N GLU A 144 59.45 15.89 51.89
CA GLU A 144 59.49 17.34 51.64
C GLU A 144 60.84 17.87 51.18
N ASP A 145 61.93 17.18 51.52
CA ASP A 145 63.31 17.48 51.10
C ASP A 145 63.69 16.82 49.75
N GLY A 146 62.78 16.02 49.18
CA GLY A 146 62.93 15.35 47.90
C GLY A 146 63.67 14.01 47.94
N ALA A 147 63.99 13.47 49.13
CA ALA A 147 64.47 12.10 49.20
C ALA A 147 63.31 11.12 48.97
N LYS A 148 63.68 9.97 48.40
CA LYS A 148 62.75 8.97 47.90
C LYS A 148 62.99 7.68 48.63
N ASP A 149 61.92 6.91 48.84
CA ASP A 149 62.02 5.56 49.36
C ASP A 149 62.95 4.73 48.44
N PRO A 150 64.07 4.21 48.97
CA PRO A 150 65.05 3.45 48.19
C PRO A 150 64.58 2.03 47.86
N SER A 151 63.51 1.56 48.48
CA SER A 151 62.90 0.25 48.28
C SER A 151 61.42 0.41 47.92
N PRO A 152 61.09 0.86 46.69
CA PRO A 152 59.69 1.03 46.28
C PRO A 152 58.86 -0.21 46.60
N ALA A 153 57.71 0.01 47.24
CA ALA A 153 56.72 -1.04 47.36
C ALA A 153 56.25 -1.45 45.97
N TYR A 154 56.09 -2.74 45.75
CA TYR A 154 55.55 -3.23 44.49
C TYR A 154 54.62 -4.41 44.69
N ILE A 155 53.75 -4.59 43.72
CA ILE A 155 52.85 -5.73 43.61
C ILE A 155 52.83 -6.20 42.17
N SER A 156 52.83 -7.51 41.97
CA SER A 156 52.57 -8.11 40.66
C SER A 156 51.21 -8.78 40.67
N PHE A 157 50.47 -8.63 39.58
CA PHE A 157 49.16 -9.24 39.38
C PHE A 157 48.93 -9.43 37.89
N THR A 158 47.93 -10.24 37.55
CA THR A 158 47.50 -10.44 36.17
C THR A 158 46.14 -9.80 35.98
N SER A 159 46.06 -8.80 35.12
CA SER A 159 44.79 -8.28 34.63
C SER A 159 44.17 -9.30 33.68
N THR A 160 42.86 -9.49 33.79
CA THR A 160 42.07 -10.34 32.91
C THR A 160 40.83 -9.58 32.46
N THR A 161 40.36 -9.90 31.27
CA THR A 161 39.14 -9.36 30.64
C THR A 161 38.50 -10.47 29.83
N LEU A 162 37.18 -10.47 29.70
CA LEU A 162 36.49 -11.37 28.79
C LEU A 162 36.71 -10.89 27.35
N VAL A 163 37.00 -11.83 26.44
CA VAL A 163 37.19 -11.47 25.03
C VAL A 163 35.85 -10.98 24.45
N PRO A 164 35.82 -9.82 23.77
CA PRO A 164 34.60 -9.33 23.16
C PRO A 164 34.17 -10.23 21.99
N THR A 165 32.88 -10.27 21.71
CA THR A 165 32.31 -11.03 20.59
C THR A 165 31.77 -10.10 19.51
N CYS A 166 31.72 -10.58 18.28
CA CYS A 166 31.13 -9.82 17.18
C CYS A 166 30.42 -10.73 16.19
N GLN A 167 29.56 -10.11 15.39
CA GLN A 167 28.83 -10.77 14.34
C GLN A 167 28.64 -9.80 13.18
N VAL A 168 28.79 -10.31 11.96
CA VAL A 168 28.44 -9.58 10.74
C VAL A 168 26.94 -9.39 10.70
N ALA A 169 26.52 -8.13 10.58
CA ALA A 169 25.13 -7.74 10.47
C ALA A 169 24.78 -7.52 9.00
N TYR A 170 24.07 -8.49 8.43
CA TYR A 170 23.46 -8.37 7.11
C TYR A 170 22.22 -9.25 7.06
N LYS A 171 21.16 -8.75 6.43
CA LYS A 171 19.84 -9.36 6.48
C LYS A 171 19.88 -10.78 5.88
N ASN A 172 19.43 -11.77 6.66
CA ASN A 172 19.36 -13.18 6.27
C ASN A 172 20.72 -13.88 5.99
N LEU A 173 21.82 -13.50 6.66
CA LEU A 173 23.07 -14.28 6.61
C LEU A 173 23.03 -15.53 7.49
N THR A 174 22.54 -15.40 8.72
CA THR A 174 22.72 -16.39 9.80
C THR A 174 22.02 -17.73 9.59
N SER A 175 21.13 -17.83 8.59
CA SER A 175 20.41 -19.06 8.23
C SER A 175 20.93 -19.74 6.96
N SER A 176 21.96 -19.19 6.28
CA SER A 176 22.41 -19.69 4.98
C SER A 176 23.64 -20.60 5.06
N ARG A 177 23.52 -21.83 4.51
CA ARG A 177 24.68 -22.70 4.25
C ARG A 177 25.48 -22.25 3.03
N ASP A 178 24.83 -21.51 2.14
CA ASP A 178 25.39 -21.06 0.87
C ASP A 178 25.85 -19.60 0.96
N PRO A 179 26.75 -19.15 0.05
CA PRO A 179 27.17 -17.77 -0.04
C PRO A 179 25.97 -16.88 -0.37
N LYS A 180 25.82 -15.76 0.35
CA LYS A 180 24.68 -14.86 0.14
C LYS A 180 24.88 -14.08 -1.17
N LYS A 181 23.87 -14.10 -2.05
CA LYS A 181 23.89 -13.30 -3.28
C LYS A 181 23.64 -11.82 -2.96
N VAL A 182 24.51 -10.95 -3.42
CA VAL A 182 24.52 -9.50 -3.12
C VAL A 182 24.80 -8.66 -4.40
N PRO A 183 24.36 -7.40 -4.47
CA PRO A 183 24.68 -6.51 -5.60
C PRO A 183 26.18 -6.18 -5.70
N SER A 184 26.59 -5.57 -6.83
CA SER A 184 27.98 -5.12 -7.04
C SER A 184 28.42 -4.02 -6.08
N THR A 185 27.49 -3.33 -5.45
CA THR A 185 27.77 -2.43 -4.35
C THR A 185 27.22 -3.04 -3.08
N VAL A 186 28.11 -3.49 -2.20
CA VAL A 186 27.74 -4.25 -1.00
C VAL A 186 27.77 -3.32 0.21
N ASN A 187 26.65 -3.22 0.93
CA ASN A 187 26.59 -2.60 2.25
C ASN A 187 26.53 -3.68 3.30
N ILE A 188 27.54 -3.77 4.15
CA ILE A 188 27.60 -4.80 5.18
C ILE A 188 27.96 -4.20 6.52
N GLY A 189 27.25 -4.63 7.55
CA GLY A 189 27.40 -4.11 8.91
C GLY A 189 27.96 -5.12 9.88
N TRP A 190 28.02 -4.72 11.14
CA TRP A 190 28.42 -5.57 12.25
C TRP A 190 27.74 -5.15 13.56
N VAL A 191 27.64 -6.11 14.45
CA VAL A 191 27.33 -5.93 15.87
C VAL A 191 28.43 -6.58 16.70
N GLY A 192 28.55 -6.16 17.94
CA GLY A 192 29.54 -6.66 18.87
C GLY A 192 29.18 -6.33 20.29
N GLU A 193 29.60 -7.21 21.19
CA GLU A 193 29.29 -7.20 22.61
C GLU A 193 30.58 -7.38 23.41
N ASP A 194 30.67 -6.66 24.52
CA ASP A 194 31.79 -6.67 25.44
C ASP A 194 31.25 -7.00 26.84
N PRO A 195 31.26 -8.28 27.27
CA PRO A 195 30.38 -8.77 28.33
C PRO A 195 30.71 -8.26 29.73
N ASP A 196 31.96 -7.85 29.99
CA ASP A 196 32.43 -7.32 31.28
C ASP A 196 32.65 -5.80 31.28
N PHE A 197 32.31 -5.11 30.19
CA PHE A 197 32.24 -3.65 30.15
C PHE A 197 30.83 -3.14 30.49
N ASP A 198 30.73 -2.08 31.30
CA ASP A 198 29.45 -1.53 31.78
C ASP A 198 28.46 -1.18 30.65
N LEU A 199 28.96 -0.69 29.50
CA LEU A 199 28.13 -0.35 28.35
C LEU A 199 27.81 -1.54 27.45
N LYS A 200 28.40 -2.71 27.71
CA LYS A 200 28.29 -3.94 26.91
C LYS A 200 28.65 -3.80 25.44
N THR A 201 29.50 -2.83 25.11
CA THR A 201 29.89 -2.53 23.73
C THR A 201 31.41 -2.44 23.60
N PRO A 202 32.00 -3.01 22.54
CA PRO A 202 33.42 -2.84 22.26
C PRO A 202 33.80 -1.36 22.06
N THR A 203 35.10 -1.05 22.13
CA THR A 203 35.60 0.32 21.93
C THR A 203 36.13 0.56 20.52
N LYS A 204 36.63 -0.47 19.84
CA LYS A 204 37.11 -0.38 18.45
C LYS A 204 36.62 -1.54 17.59
N VAL A 205 36.66 -1.32 16.28
CA VAL A 205 36.38 -2.33 15.26
C VAL A 205 37.36 -2.19 14.10
N ARG A 206 37.69 -3.31 13.46
CA ARG A 206 38.31 -3.38 12.15
C ARG A 206 37.63 -4.45 11.30
N TYR A 207 37.86 -4.43 10.00
CA TYR A 207 37.25 -5.38 9.07
C TYR A 207 38.20 -5.73 7.93
N LEU A 208 37.96 -6.88 7.30
CA LEU A 208 38.68 -7.37 6.13
C LEU A 208 37.67 -7.64 5.01
N TRP A 209 37.95 -7.15 3.82
CA TRP A 209 37.18 -7.45 2.61
C TRP A 209 38.10 -8.01 1.54
N LYS A 210 37.91 -9.28 1.17
CA LYS A 210 38.84 -10.02 0.31
C LYS A 210 38.10 -10.96 -0.63
N LYS A 211 38.65 -11.19 -1.82
CA LYS A 211 38.15 -12.26 -2.71
C LYS A 211 38.33 -13.61 -2.00
N ALA A 212 37.30 -14.43 -2.04
CA ALA A 212 37.29 -15.76 -1.44
C ALA A 212 38.06 -16.76 -2.33
N LEU A 213 39.38 -16.58 -2.44
CA LEU A 213 40.26 -17.43 -3.25
C LEU A 213 41.06 -18.37 -2.35
N ASP A 214 41.24 -19.61 -2.78
CA ASP A 214 42.17 -20.54 -2.16
C ASP A 214 43.62 -20.32 -2.65
N SER A 215 44.54 -21.17 -2.19
CA SER A 215 45.95 -21.10 -2.58
C SER A 215 46.23 -21.44 -4.05
N ALA A 216 45.28 -22.07 -4.74
CA ALA A 216 45.33 -22.33 -6.18
C ALA A 216 44.75 -21.16 -7.01
N GLY A 217 44.15 -20.17 -6.35
CA GLY A 217 43.47 -19.05 -7.01
C GLY A 217 42.05 -19.39 -7.45
N GLU A 218 41.45 -20.47 -6.94
CA GLU A 218 40.08 -20.87 -7.22
C GLU A 218 39.12 -20.29 -6.17
N PHE A 219 37.88 -19.99 -6.59
CA PHE A 219 36.88 -19.46 -5.66
C PHE A 219 36.41 -20.52 -4.67
N VAL A 220 36.46 -20.16 -3.38
CA VAL A 220 35.80 -20.89 -2.29
C VAL A 220 34.31 -20.61 -2.38
N THR A 221 33.51 -21.62 -2.75
CA THR A 221 32.06 -21.44 -3.00
C THR A 221 31.15 -22.07 -1.96
N THR A 222 31.71 -22.84 -1.01
CA THR A 222 30.93 -23.61 -0.02
C THR A 222 31.48 -23.44 1.39
N ARG A 223 30.61 -23.64 2.39
CA ARG A 223 31.01 -23.68 3.80
C ARG A 223 32.06 -24.75 4.06
N TYR A 224 31.90 -25.93 3.47
CA TYR A 224 32.85 -27.03 3.62
C TYR A 224 34.26 -26.62 3.19
N ALA A 225 34.39 -26.00 2.02
CA ALA A 225 35.67 -25.53 1.52
C ALA A 225 36.28 -24.45 2.43
N TYR A 226 35.48 -23.55 3.00
CA TYR A 226 35.96 -22.59 3.98
C TYR A 226 36.51 -23.24 5.25
N GLU A 227 35.77 -24.18 5.84
CA GLU A 227 36.13 -24.84 7.09
C GLU A 227 37.34 -25.78 6.95
N HIS A 228 37.60 -26.30 5.74
CA HIS A 228 38.65 -27.30 5.48
C HIS A 228 39.86 -26.76 4.72
N THR A 229 39.84 -25.48 4.32
CA THR A 229 41.00 -24.85 3.65
C THR A 229 41.69 -23.92 4.65
N PRO A 230 42.85 -24.32 5.19
CA PRO A 230 43.55 -23.50 6.17
C PRO A 230 44.06 -22.20 5.54
N GLY A 231 44.03 -21.10 6.32
CA GLY A 231 44.67 -19.84 5.96
C GLY A 231 43.90 -18.98 4.95
N LEU A 232 42.63 -19.25 4.67
CA LEU A 232 41.80 -18.37 3.84
C LEU A 232 41.66 -16.97 4.44
N ILE A 233 41.53 -16.90 5.76
CA ILE A 233 41.51 -15.67 6.55
C ILE A 233 42.47 -15.85 7.73
N SER A 234 43.29 -14.84 7.98
CA SER A 234 44.20 -14.79 9.12
C SER A 234 44.07 -13.44 9.83
N PHE A 235 44.31 -13.41 11.14
CA PHE A 235 44.38 -12.16 11.91
C PHE A 235 45.64 -11.34 11.59
N ASP A 236 46.64 -11.97 10.96
CA ASP A 236 47.87 -11.34 10.47
C ASP A 236 47.75 -10.89 9.00
N ASP A 237 46.56 -10.96 8.40
CA ASP A 237 46.34 -10.51 7.02
C ASP A 237 46.65 -9.00 6.90
N PRO A 238 47.55 -8.57 6.00
CA PRO A 238 47.91 -7.16 5.88
C PRO A 238 46.74 -6.28 5.37
N ASP A 239 45.69 -6.87 4.80
CA ASP A 239 44.55 -6.15 4.23
C ASP A 239 43.45 -5.81 5.27
N TRP A 240 43.66 -6.15 6.55
CA TRP A 240 42.77 -5.67 7.61
C TRP A 240 42.76 -4.13 7.64
N SER A 241 41.57 -3.54 7.77
CA SER A 241 41.44 -2.11 7.95
C SER A 241 42.17 -1.64 9.23
N ASP A 242 42.53 -0.37 9.27
CA ASP A 242 42.90 0.27 10.54
C ASP A 242 41.80 0.11 11.58
N TRP A 243 42.20 0.05 12.84
CA TRP A 243 41.26 0.11 13.97
C TRP A 243 40.57 1.46 13.99
N ARG A 244 39.25 1.45 14.00
CA ARG A 244 38.41 2.65 14.15
C ARG A 244 37.55 2.58 15.41
N PRO A 245 37.11 3.72 15.97
CA PRO A 245 36.18 3.74 17.09
C PRO A 245 34.90 2.96 16.77
N TYR A 246 34.39 2.23 17.76
CA TYR A 246 33.12 1.52 17.67
C TYR A 246 31.96 2.53 17.88
N SER A 247 31.09 2.65 16.88
CA SER A 247 29.99 3.62 16.94
C SER A 247 28.88 3.17 17.89
N ALA A 248 28.40 4.05 18.75
CA ALA A 248 27.19 3.80 19.55
C ALA A 248 25.93 3.69 18.66
N ASP A 249 25.90 4.42 17.56
CA ASP A 249 24.82 4.41 16.56
C ASP A 249 24.98 3.21 15.61
N ILE A 250 23.98 2.34 15.58
CA ILE A 250 23.96 1.09 14.79
C ILE A 250 23.98 1.36 13.28
N ASP A 251 23.38 2.46 12.82
CA ASP A 251 23.32 2.79 11.39
C ASP A 251 24.68 3.21 10.84
N LYS A 252 25.61 3.58 11.73
CA LYS A 252 27.01 3.88 11.40
C LYS A 252 27.91 2.65 11.49
N ARG A 253 27.40 1.50 11.96
CA ARG A 253 28.15 0.22 12.02
C ARG A 253 28.08 -0.55 10.70
N LYS A 254 28.32 0.15 9.59
CA LYS A 254 28.33 -0.43 8.24
C LYS A 254 29.43 0.14 7.36
N VAL A 255 29.83 -0.62 6.35
CA VAL A 255 30.79 -0.23 5.32
C VAL A 255 30.23 -0.55 3.95
N LYS A 256 30.57 0.31 2.98
CA LYS A 256 30.11 0.23 1.59
C LYS A 256 31.26 -0.11 0.66
N PHE A 257 31.16 -1.23 -0.05
CA PHE A 257 32.12 -1.68 -1.06
C PHE A 257 31.51 -1.52 -2.45
N ARG A 258 31.96 -0.54 -3.23
CA ARG A 258 31.40 -0.24 -4.56
C ARG A 258 32.06 -1.07 -5.66
N ASN A 259 31.33 -1.31 -6.76
CA ASN A 259 31.87 -1.86 -8.01
C ASN A 259 32.63 -3.19 -7.88
N GLN A 260 32.14 -4.08 -7.02
CA GLN A 260 32.70 -5.41 -6.85
C GLN A 260 32.50 -6.25 -8.11
N GLU A 261 33.49 -7.08 -8.42
CA GLU A 261 33.50 -7.91 -9.62
C GLU A 261 32.29 -8.85 -9.66
N ASN A 262 31.54 -8.81 -10.77
CA ASN A 262 30.37 -9.65 -10.95
C ASN A 262 30.76 -11.14 -11.03
N ARG A 263 29.96 -12.01 -10.41
CA ARG A 263 30.19 -13.46 -10.26
C ARG A 263 31.43 -13.84 -9.44
N ALA A 264 32.05 -12.89 -8.73
CA ALA A 264 33.10 -13.19 -7.77
C ALA A 264 32.54 -13.46 -6.36
N TYR A 265 33.29 -14.23 -5.58
CA TYR A 265 33.00 -14.54 -4.18
C TYR A 265 33.91 -13.72 -3.27
N TYR A 266 33.38 -13.25 -2.15
CA TYR A 266 34.10 -12.41 -1.20
C TYR A 266 33.85 -12.85 0.24
N PHE A 267 34.89 -12.75 1.05
CA PHE A 267 34.79 -12.80 2.50
C PHE A 267 34.77 -11.38 3.07
N PHE A 268 33.86 -11.15 4.00
CA PHE A 268 33.87 -10.00 4.89
C PHE A 268 34.06 -10.50 6.32
N ALA A 269 35.23 -10.25 6.90
CA ALA A 269 35.50 -10.57 8.30
C ALA A 269 35.45 -9.30 9.15
N VAL A 270 34.98 -9.42 10.39
CA VAL A 270 34.98 -8.32 11.37
C VAL A 270 35.71 -8.74 12.64
N GLN A 271 36.41 -7.79 13.26
CA GLN A 271 36.97 -7.94 14.60
C GLN A 271 36.67 -6.72 15.45
N VAL A 272 36.46 -6.95 16.73
CA VAL A 272 36.24 -5.90 17.73
C VAL A 272 37.31 -5.97 18.82
N GLN A 273 37.58 -4.82 19.44
CA GLN A 273 38.50 -4.68 20.56
C GLN A 273 37.78 -4.00 21.73
N ASP A 274 37.97 -4.52 22.93
CA ASP A 274 37.40 -4.02 24.17
C ASP A 274 38.18 -2.79 24.72
N THR A 275 37.90 -2.38 25.96
CA THR A 275 38.62 -1.27 26.61
C THR A 275 40.02 -1.68 27.09
N ALA A 276 40.23 -2.95 27.41
CA ALA A 276 41.49 -3.51 27.92
C ALA A 276 42.46 -3.93 26.79
N GLY A 277 42.06 -3.81 25.53
CA GLY A 277 42.84 -4.18 24.36
C GLY A 277 42.63 -5.61 23.87
N ALA A 278 41.81 -6.43 24.53
CA ALA A 278 41.47 -7.77 24.06
C ALA A 278 40.71 -7.71 22.73
N VAL A 279 41.02 -8.65 21.86
CA VAL A 279 40.50 -8.70 20.49
C VAL A 279 39.69 -9.98 20.29
N SER A 280 38.53 -9.85 19.64
CA SER A 280 37.68 -11.00 19.29
C SER A 280 38.45 -12.04 18.44
N VAL A 281 38.38 -13.30 18.82
CA VAL A 281 39.15 -14.41 18.20
C VAL A 281 38.34 -15.31 17.26
N GLY A 282 37.05 -15.03 17.06
CA GLY A 282 36.16 -15.81 16.19
C GLY A 282 36.43 -15.59 14.69
N LEU A 283 36.38 -16.69 13.92
CA LEU A 283 36.36 -16.70 12.44
C LEU A 283 35.23 -17.63 11.94
N GLY A 284 34.10 -17.65 12.64
CA GLY A 284 32.95 -18.49 12.32
C GLY A 284 32.28 -18.06 11.02
N TRP A 285 31.90 -19.05 10.21
CA TRP A 285 31.16 -18.86 8.96
C TRP A 285 29.77 -18.25 9.22
N GLN A 286 29.46 -17.15 8.52
CA GLN A 286 28.26 -16.33 8.66
C GLN A 286 28.00 -15.82 10.09
N GLN A 287 29.05 -15.80 10.91
CA GLN A 287 29.07 -15.19 12.24
C GLN A 287 30.06 -14.03 12.21
N GLU A 288 31.36 -14.26 12.42
CA GLU A 288 32.40 -13.23 12.30
C GLU A 288 32.84 -13.03 10.84
N VAL A 289 32.62 -14.04 9.98
CA VAL A 289 32.99 -14.02 8.56
C VAL A 289 31.77 -14.24 7.69
N ALA A 290 31.30 -13.19 7.01
CA ALA A 290 30.28 -13.33 5.99
C ALA A 290 30.89 -13.77 4.66
N HIS A 291 30.20 -14.70 4.01
CA HIS A 291 30.54 -15.14 2.67
C HIS A 291 29.45 -14.75 1.69
N VAL A 292 29.83 -13.97 0.69
CA VAL A 292 28.90 -13.39 -0.29
C VAL A 292 29.36 -13.65 -1.72
N THR A 293 28.40 -13.70 -2.63
CA THR A 293 28.63 -13.79 -4.08
C THR A 293 27.98 -12.61 -4.77
N VAL A 294 28.76 -11.87 -5.54
CA VAL A 294 28.29 -10.66 -6.23
C VAL A 294 27.54 -11.07 -7.50
N GLN A 295 26.30 -10.59 -7.65
CA GLN A 295 25.49 -10.80 -8.86
C GLN A 295 24.89 -9.47 -9.35
N GLY A 296 24.94 -9.24 -10.66
CA GLY A 296 24.53 -7.97 -11.27
C GLY A 296 23.03 -7.75 -11.51
N VAL A 297 22.13 -8.56 -10.92
CA VAL A 297 20.68 -8.49 -11.24
C VAL A 297 19.85 -8.32 -9.96
N PHE A 298 20.08 -7.24 -9.22
CA PHE A 298 19.21 -6.83 -8.12
C PHE A 298 18.48 -5.55 -8.49
N LYS A 299 17.19 -5.53 -8.19
CA LYS A 299 16.34 -4.35 -8.32
C LYS A 299 15.35 -4.32 -7.17
N PRO A 300 15.01 -3.15 -6.63
CA PRO A 300 13.90 -3.02 -5.69
C PRO A 300 12.62 -3.64 -6.25
N ALA A 301 11.86 -4.34 -5.41
CA ALA A 301 10.49 -4.73 -5.71
C ALA A 301 9.61 -3.48 -5.59
N LEU A 302 9.03 -3.01 -6.70
CA LEU A 302 8.21 -1.81 -6.74
C LEU A 302 6.73 -2.17 -6.90
N VAL A 303 5.89 -1.53 -6.10
CA VAL A 303 4.45 -1.40 -6.32
C VAL A 303 4.17 0.04 -6.71
N LEU A 304 3.63 0.25 -7.90
CA LEU A 304 3.16 1.54 -8.41
C LEU A 304 1.68 1.37 -8.75
N ASP A 305 0.85 2.18 -8.12
CA ASP A 305 -0.60 2.11 -8.19
C ASP A 305 -1.15 3.47 -8.64
N GLU A 306 -2.18 3.43 -9.46
CA GLU A 306 -3.02 4.58 -9.79
C GLU A 306 -4.43 4.14 -9.43
N PRO A 307 -5.22 4.92 -8.66
CA PRO A 307 -6.46 4.42 -8.07
C PRO A 307 -7.46 3.79 -9.04
N PHE A 308 -7.40 4.15 -10.31
CA PHE A 308 -8.37 3.78 -11.32
C PHE A 308 -7.77 3.09 -12.55
N LEU A 309 -6.46 3.22 -12.79
CA LEU A 309 -5.72 2.44 -13.76
C LEU A 309 -5.24 1.14 -13.10
N ASN A 310 -5.51 0.00 -13.74
CA ASN A 310 -5.15 -1.30 -13.20
C ASN A 310 -3.63 -1.41 -12.92
N THR A 311 -3.27 -2.17 -11.87
CA THR A 311 -1.86 -2.47 -11.57
C THR A 311 -1.19 -3.20 -12.75
N GLY A 312 0.02 -2.78 -13.12
CA GLY A 312 0.82 -3.42 -14.18
C GLY A 312 0.63 -2.87 -15.60
N TYR A 313 -0.08 -1.77 -15.73
CA TYR A 313 -0.34 -1.07 -16.98
C TYR A 313 0.92 -0.35 -17.56
N GLN A 314 1.10 -0.26 -18.91
CA GLN A 314 2.25 0.43 -19.56
C GLN A 314 1.92 1.75 -20.34
N ASP A 315 0.95 1.80 -21.28
CA ASP A 315 0.56 3.00 -22.11
C ASP A 315 -0.94 3.51 -22.14
N ALA A 316 -1.52 4.25 -21.18
CA ALA A 316 -2.98 4.17 -20.88
C ALA A 316 -3.77 5.18 -21.69
N GLU A 317 -4.93 4.80 -22.24
CA GLU A 317 -5.90 5.80 -22.68
C GLU A 317 -6.71 6.32 -21.50
N VAL A 318 -6.73 7.64 -21.33
CA VAL A 318 -7.52 8.34 -20.31
C VAL A 318 -8.34 9.43 -20.96
N ALA A 319 -9.50 9.72 -20.39
CA ALA A 319 -10.33 10.81 -20.88
C ALA A 319 -9.71 12.17 -20.55
N SER A 320 -9.85 13.14 -21.46
CA SER A 320 -9.54 14.54 -21.16
C SER A 320 -10.30 15.00 -19.91
N GLY A 321 -9.60 15.64 -18.97
CA GLY A 321 -10.22 16.03 -17.71
C GLY A 321 -10.19 14.96 -16.60
N GLN A 322 -9.79 13.72 -16.90
CA GLN A 322 -9.68 12.66 -15.88
C GLN A 322 -8.58 13.04 -14.86
N PRO A 323 -8.89 13.02 -13.55
CA PRO A 323 -7.87 13.18 -12.52
C PRO A 323 -6.99 11.93 -12.46
N ILE A 324 -5.68 12.12 -12.38
CA ILE A 324 -4.67 11.06 -12.31
C ILE A 324 -3.74 11.35 -11.14
N ASN A 325 -3.49 10.33 -10.31
CA ASN A 325 -2.50 10.42 -9.25
C ASN A 325 -1.86 9.04 -8.98
N PHE A 326 -0.53 9.00 -8.91
CA PHE A 326 0.18 7.76 -8.62
C PHE A 326 0.58 7.68 -7.15
N VAL A 327 0.59 6.47 -6.62
CA VAL A 327 1.14 6.14 -5.30
C VAL A 327 2.03 4.91 -5.40
N TRP A 328 3.12 4.88 -4.64
CA TRP A 328 4.08 3.79 -4.76
C TRP A 328 4.75 3.40 -3.45
N SER A 329 5.31 2.20 -3.46
CA SER A 329 6.23 1.70 -2.44
C SER A 329 7.27 0.78 -3.07
N ALA A 330 8.51 0.79 -2.57
CA ALA A 330 9.55 -0.11 -3.02
C ALA A 330 10.23 -0.83 -1.84
N ASP A 331 10.70 -2.05 -2.08
CA ASP A 331 11.42 -2.87 -1.11
C ASP A 331 12.70 -3.49 -1.72
N ALA A 332 13.84 -3.23 -1.09
CA ALA A 332 15.16 -3.77 -1.43
C ALA A 332 15.61 -4.90 -0.49
N SER A 333 14.77 -5.27 0.49
CA SER A 333 15.17 -6.12 1.60
C SER A 333 15.47 -7.57 1.22
N SER A 334 14.98 -8.04 0.06
CA SER A 334 15.24 -9.40 -0.45
C SER A 334 16.73 -9.67 -0.69
N TYR A 335 17.52 -8.64 -0.98
CA TYR A 335 18.97 -8.68 -1.13
C TYR A 335 19.71 -7.87 -0.07
N GLY A 336 19.02 -7.48 1.01
CA GLY A 336 19.62 -6.78 2.15
C GLY A 336 19.83 -5.28 1.96
N GLY A 337 19.28 -4.68 0.90
CA GLY A 337 19.32 -3.24 0.68
C GLY A 337 18.17 -2.48 1.34
N GLU A 338 18.27 -1.16 1.29
CA GLU A 338 17.30 -0.19 1.79
C GLU A 338 17.02 0.88 0.73
N ILE A 339 15.79 1.41 0.69
CA ILE A 339 15.47 2.51 -0.24
C ILE A 339 16.00 3.82 0.32
N VAL A 340 16.88 4.47 -0.44
CA VAL A 340 17.52 5.74 -0.08
C VAL A 340 16.69 6.93 -0.53
N SER A 341 16.04 6.86 -1.69
CA SER A 341 15.22 7.95 -2.18
C SER A 341 14.23 7.54 -3.26
N TYR A 342 13.14 8.30 -3.33
CA TYR A 342 12.23 8.38 -4.45
C TYR A 342 12.24 9.80 -5.02
N ARG A 343 12.02 9.93 -6.32
CA ARG A 343 11.59 11.19 -6.96
C ARG A 343 10.69 10.88 -8.15
N HIS A 344 9.78 11.77 -8.46
CA HIS A 344 8.84 11.61 -9.58
C HIS A 344 8.66 12.91 -10.36
N GLY A 345 8.25 12.79 -11.61
CA GLY A 345 8.02 13.93 -12.49
C GLY A 345 7.23 13.53 -13.74
N TRP A 346 6.73 14.53 -14.45
CA TRP A 346 5.97 14.37 -15.68
C TRP A 346 6.70 15.02 -16.83
N ASP A 347 6.67 14.37 -17.99
CA ASP A 347 7.17 14.88 -19.27
C ASP A 347 8.60 15.39 -19.19
N LEU A 348 9.43 14.68 -18.40
CA LEU A 348 10.84 15.03 -18.17
C LEU A 348 11.61 15.08 -19.49
N THR A 349 12.41 16.13 -19.67
CA THR A 349 13.30 16.25 -20.82
C THR A 349 14.45 15.26 -20.71
N ASN A 350 15.01 15.09 -19.51
CA ASN A 350 16.05 14.11 -19.23
C ASN A 350 15.86 13.46 -17.84
N PRO A 351 15.31 12.24 -17.75
CA PRO A 351 15.08 11.58 -16.47
C PRO A 351 16.39 11.18 -15.73
N ASP A 352 17.53 11.18 -16.40
CA ASP A 352 18.82 10.93 -15.77
C ASP A 352 19.42 12.20 -15.14
N ASP A 353 18.99 13.39 -15.56
CA ASP A 353 19.47 14.66 -14.99
C ASP A 353 18.76 14.97 -13.65
N PRO A 354 19.47 15.01 -12.52
CA PRO A 354 18.89 15.41 -11.24
C PRO A 354 18.49 16.89 -11.16
N ALA A 355 18.97 17.74 -12.08
CA ALA A 355 18.67 19.16 -12.14
C ALA A 355 17.53 19.50 -13.12
N ASP A 356 16.91 18.50 -13.76
CA ASP A 356 15.73 18.72 -14.60
C ASP A 356 14.64 19.43 -13.78
N GLN A 357 14.13 20.54 -14.32
CA GLN A 357 13.17 21.39 -13.61
C GLN A 357 11.78 20.77 -13.51
N GLN A 358 11.52 19.69 -14.26
CA GLN A 358 10.23 19.00 -14.30
C GLN A 358 10.11 17.89 -13.23
N TRP A 359 11.15 17.66 -12.42
CA TRP A 359 11.02 16.85 -11.20
C TRP A 359 10.07 17.56 -10.22
N ALA A 360 8.99 16.87 -9.83
CA ALA A 360 7.96 17.46 -8.96
C ALA A 360 8.46 17.67 -7.52
N VAL A 361 9.36 16.79 -7.05
CA VAL A 361 9.94 16.86 -5.70
C VAL A 361 11.44 16.51 -5.72
N PRO A 362 12.26 17.09 -4.81
CA PRO A 362 13.62 16.64 -4.59
C PRO A 362 13.67 15.18 -4.15
N ALA A 363 14.78 14.49 -4.44
CA ALA A 363 14.98 13.10 -4.03
C ALA A 363 14.95 12.96 -2.50
N GLY A 364 14.16 12.02 -1.99
CA GLY A 364 14.04 11.75 -0.55
C GLY A 364 13.06 10.62 -0.24
N THR A 365 12.83 10.38 1.06
CA THR A 365 11.91 9.34 1.57
C THR A 365 10.76 9.93 2.41
N SER A 366 10.58 11.25 2.34
CA SER A 366 9.50 11.94 3.06
C SER A 366 8.13 11.64 2.45
N ARG A 367 7.03 11.99 3.14
CA ARG A 367 5.67 11.66 2.69
C ARG A 367 5.37 12.12 1.24
N GLN A 368 5.80 13.32 0.85
CA GLN A 368 5.64 13.86 -0.51
C GLN A 368 6.39 13.07 -1.60
N ASN A 369 7.32 12.19 -1.22
CA ASN A 369 8.08 11.35 -2.15
C ASN A 369 7.39 10.01 -2.44
N LEU A 370 6.24 9.73 -1.80
CA LEU A 370 5.55 8.44 -1.88
C LEU A 370 4.28 8.50 -2.75
N PHE A 371 3.89 9.68 -3.20
CA PHE A 371 2.74 9.90 -4.07
C PHE A 371 2.95 11.11 -4.97
N ASP A 372 2.20 11.19 -6.05
CA ASP A 372 2.04 12.38 -6.88
C ASP A 372 0.74 13.10 -6.54
N THR A 373 0.74 14.42 -6.71
CA THR A 373 -0.47 15.24 -6.60
C THR A 373 -1.40 14.95 -7.77
N GLU A 374 -2.71 15.03 -7.54
CA GLU A 374 -3.71 14.88 -8.61
C GLU A 374 -3.46 15.89 -9.75
N ARG A 375 -3.43 15.38 -10.98
CA ARG A 375 -3.27 16.15 -12.20
C ARG A 375 -4.39 15.85 -13.18
N VAL A 376 -4.68 16.85 -13.98
CA VAL A 376 -5.65 16.77 -15.06
C VAL A 376 -4.98 17.28 -16.33
N PHE A 377 -5.06 16.48 -17.39
CA PHE A 377 -4.54 16.81 -18.70
C PHE A 377 -5.69 17.00 -19.69
N THR A 378 -5.46 17.83 -20.71
CA THR A 378 -6.47 18.14 -21.72
C THR A 378 -6.32 17.26 -22.97
N GLU A 379 -5.09 16.99 -23.42
CA GLU A 379 -4.81 16.21 -24.63
C GLU A 379 -3.33 15.79 -24.70
N GLY A 380 -3.04 14.77 -25.50
CA GLY A 380 -1.67 14.39 -25.88
C GLY A 380 -1.13 13.20 -25.10
N THR A 381 0.11 12.82 -25.41
CA THR A 381 0.82 11.76 -24.67
C THR A 381 1.64 12.40 -23.55
N HIS A 382 1.38 11.98 -22.32
CA HIS A 382 2.13 12.37 -21.14
C HIS A 382 2.89 11.18 -20.57
N THR A 383 4.09 11.42 -20.08
CA THR A 383 4.94 10.38 -19.51
C THR A 383 5.23 10.66 -18.05
N PHE A 384 4.76 9.77 -17.18
CA PHE A 384 5.10 9.77 -15.77
C PHE A 384 6.39 8.98 -15.53
N TYR A 385 7.30 9.59 -14.77
CA TYR A 385 8.57 8.99 -14.37
C TYR A 385 8.61 8.84 -12.85
N LEU A 386 8.97 7.64 -12.39
CA LEU A 386 9.32 7.36 -11.00
C LEU A 386 10.73 6.81 -10.93
N ARG A 387 11.59 7.49 -10.17
CA ARG A 387 12.95 7.03 -9.92
C ARG A 387 13.11 6.61 -8.47
N VAL A 388 13.54 5.37 -8.28
CA VAL A 388 13.84 4.77 -6.97
C VAL A 388 15.33 4.48 -6.91
N VAL A 389 15.97 4.88 -5.81
CA VAL A 389 17.38 4.60 -5.54
C VAL A 389 17.49 3.83 -4.25
N ASP A 390 18.22 2.72 -4.29
CA ASP A 390 18.59 1.97 -3.10
C ASP A 390 19.99 2.34 -2.59
N ASP A 391 20.35 1.80 -1.45
CA ASP A 391 21.66 1.98 -0.82
C ASP A 391 22.79 1.24 -1.55
N SER A 392 22.46 0.35 -2.48
CA SER A 392 23.39 -0.37 -3.37
C SER A 392 23.70 0.46 -4.64
N ASP A 393 23.32 1.74 -4.67
CA ASP A 393 23.45 2.64 -5.83
C ASP A 393 22.69 2.17 -7.08
N TYR A 394 21.78 1.20 -6.94
CA TYR A 394 20.91 0.80 -8.05
C TYR A 394 19.83 1.87 -8.26
N VAL A 395 19.61 2.20 -9.53
CA VAL A 395 18.59 3.16 -9.95
C VAL A 395 17.55 2.41 -10.73
N LEU A 396 16.35 2.30 -10.16
CA LEU A 396 15.17 1.84 -10.88
C LEU A 396 14.43 3.07 -11.41
N LEU A 397 14.43 3.24 -12.73
CA LEU A 397 13.59 4.23 -13.41
C LEU A 397 12.38 3.52 -14.01
N VAL A 398 11.19 3.96 -13.62
CA VAL A 398 9.91 3.46 -14.12
C VAL A 398 9.24 4.55 -14.92
N THR A 399 8.72 4.15 -16.07
CA THR A 399 8.05 5.02 -17.03
C THR A 399 6.63 4.52 -17.25
N ARG A 400 5.66 5.44 -17.30
CA ARG A 400 4.27 5.17 -17.68
C ARG A 400 3.86 6.19 -18.72
N ASN A 401 3.41 5.73 -19.88
CA ASN A 401 2.84 6.63 -20.87
C ASN A 401 1.33 6.68 -20.68
N ILE A 402 0.76 7.85 -20.87
CA ILE A 402 -0.66 8.11 -20.75
C ILE A 402 -1.07 8.91 -21.96
N GLN A 403 -1.91 8.31 -22.81
CA GLN A 403 -2.55 8.97 -23.91
C GLN A 403 -3.86 9.61 -23.45
N VAL A 404 -3.87 10.93 -23.39
CA VAL A 404 -5.05 11.71 -23.04
C VAL A 404 -5.84 11.97 -24.31
N ILE A 405 -7.04 11.41 -24.36
CA ILE A 405 -7.93 11.52 -25.50
C ILE A 405 -8.78 12.79 -25.35
N PRO A 406 -8.62 13.81 -26.22
CA PRO A 406 -9.41 15.02 -26.17
C PRO A 406 -10.87 14.76 -26.54
N TYR A 407 -11.73 15.70 -26.15
CA TYR A 407 -13.10 15.76 -26.66
C TYR A 407 -13.10 16.16 -28.13
N VAL A 408 -13.93 15.49 -28.93
CA VAL A 408 -14.23 15.93 -30.29
C VAL A 408 -15.27 17.04 -30.20
N ASP A 409 -15.02 18.18 -30.85
CA ASP A 409 -15.99 19.27 -30.89
C ASP A 409 -17.31 18.76 -31.52
N PRO A 410 -18.49 19.06 -30.94
CA PRO A 410 -19.78 18.57 -31.39
C PRO A 410 -20.06 18.77 -32.88
N ALA A 411 -19.50 19.82 -33.50
CA ALA A 411 -19.66 20.08 -34.93
C ALA A 411 -18.98 19.04 -35.83
N PHE A 412 -18.05 18.24 -35.29
CA PHE A 412 -17.32 17.18 -36.00
C PHE A 412 -17.67 15.77 -35.51
N GLN A 413 -18.55 15.66 -34.52
CA GLN A 413 -19.01 14.37 -34.05
C GLN A 413 -19.93 13.69 -35.06
N ARG A 414 -19.92 12.35 -35.03
CA ARG A 414 -20.89 11.53 -35.74
C ARG A 414 -22.18 11.39 -34.94
N PRO A 415 -23.31 11.13 -35.59
CA PRO A 415 -24.60 11.18 -34.92
C PRO A 415 -24.79 10.08 -33.86
N LEU A 416 -24.45 8.83 -34.18
CA LEU A 416 -24.76 7.70 -33.32
C LEU A 416 -23.72 6.57 -33.46
N LEU A 417 -23.24 6.07 -32.33
CA LEU A 417 -22.57 4.76 -32.24
C LEU A 417 -23.52 3.76 -31.60
N ILE A 418 -23.64 2.58 -32.20
CA ILE A 418 -24.38 1.46 -31.62
C ILE A 418 -23.40 0.43 -31.09
N VAL A 419 -23.59 0.03 -29.84
CA VAL A 419 -22.75 -0.98 -29.17
C VAL A 419 -23.62 -2.14 -28.72
N ASP A 420 -23.44 -3.30 -29.36
CA ASP A 420 -23.94 -4.58 -28.88
C ASP A 420 -23.00 -5.10 -27.79
N GLN A 421 -23.52 -5.33 -26.58
CA GLN A 421 -22.81 -6.04 -25.52
C GLN A 421 -23.60 -7.26 -25.04
N VAL A 422 -24.51 -7.80 -25.84
CA VAL A 422 -25.25 -9.03 -25.55
C VAL A 422 -24.48 -10.21 -26.13
N ILE A 423 -24.01 -11.11 -25.25
CA ILE A 423 -23.14 -12.23 -25.65
C ILE A 423 -23.95 -13.41 -26.16
N ASP A 424 -23.65 -13.85 -27.38
CA ASP A 424 -24.51 -14.77 -28.13
C ASP A 424 -24.43 -16.25 -27.71
N GLU A 425 -23.38 -16.67 -27.02
CA GLU A 425 -23.18 -18.09 -26.65
C GLU A 425 -24.22 -18.61 -25.63
N TYR A 426 -24.94 -17.71 -24.93
CA TYR A 426 -25.83 -18.06 -23.82
C TYR A 426 -27.27 -17.51 -23.94
N VAL A 427 -27.65 -16.96 -25.10
CA VAL A 427 -28.96 -16.33 -25.31
C VAL A 427 -29.99 -17.33 -25.80
N ASP A 428 -30.72 -17.90 -24.84
CA ASP A 428 -31.81 -18.84 -25.09
C ASP A 428 -33.10 -18.35 -24.40
N ASN A 429 -33.31 -17.04 -24.45
CA ASN A 429 -34.43 -16.37 -23.82
C ASN A 429 -35.53 -16.13 -24.88
N TRP A 430 -36.75 -15.87 -24.42
CA TRP A 430 -37.84 -15.33 -25.24
C TRP A 430 -38.23 -16.29 -26.37
N ARG A 431 -38.49 -17.54 -25.98
CA ARG A 431 -38.86 -18.61 -26.90
C ARG A 431 -40.28 -18.35 -27.40
N ASP A 432 -40.42 -18.24 -28.71
CA ASP A 432 -41.74 -18.12 -29.35
C ASP A 432 -42.53 -19.43 -29.30
N ARG A 433 -43.71 -19.44 -29.92
CA ARG A 433 -44.58 -20.63 -29.98
C ARG A 433 -43.93 -21.82 -30.70
N GLN A 434 -42.96 -21.59 -31.58
CA GLN A 434 -42.18 -22.60 -32.27
C GLN A 434 -40.92 -23.00 -31.48
N ASN A 435 -40.77 -22.53 -30.25
CA ASN A 435 -39.64 -22.76 -29.37
C ASN A 435 -38.32 -22.16 -29.91
N VAL A 436 -38.41 -21.17 -30.80
CA VAL A 436 -37.27 -20.42 -31.32
C VAL A 436 -37.01 -19.25 -30.38
N SER A 437 -35.80 -19.21 -29.82
CA SER A 437 -35.35 -18.09 -29.00
C SER A 437 -35.23 -16.84 -29.86
N ARG A 438 -36.01 -15.82 -29.52
CA ARG A 438 -36.09 -14.58 -30.29
C ARG A 438 -34.99 -13.60 -29.93
N ASN A 439 -34.27 -13.76 -28.83
CA ASN A 439 -33.15 -12.89 -28.45
C ASN A 439 -31.79 -13.29 -29.07
N LYS A 440 -31.78 -14.25 -29.99
CA LYS A 440 -30.61 -14.59 -30.80
C LYS A 440 -30.20 -13.43 -31.71
N GLU A 441 -28.91 -13.33 -31.96
CA GLU A 441 -28.27 -12.32 -32.80
C GLU A 441 -28.99 -12.06 -34.13
N VAL A 442 -29.33 -13.12 -34.87
CA VAL A 442 -30.01 -13.00 -36.18
C VAL A 442 -31.30 -12.19 -36.14
N PHE A 443 -32.03 -12.24 -35.03
CA PHE A 443 -33.25 -11.46 -34.84
C PHE A 443 -32.96 -10.10 -34.21
N ARG A 444 -32.05 -10.07 -33.23
CA ARG A 444 -31.66 -8.85 -32.51
C ARG A 444 -30.98 -7.83 -33.43
N ASN A 445 -29.99 -8.24 -34.21
CA ASN A 445 -29.30 -7.38 -35.17
C ASN A 445 -30.28 -6.90 -36.25
N ALA A 446 -31.15 -7.78 -36.73
CA ALA A 446 -32.19 -7.41 -37.69
C ALA A 446 -33.19 -6.39 -37.12
N TYR A 447 -33.52 -6.47 -35.83
CA TYR A 447 -34.38 -5.47 -35.18
C TYR A 447 -33.75 -4.08 -35.23
N TRP A 448 -32.45 -3.95 -34.94
CA TRP A 448 -31.74 -2.66 -34.89
C TRP A 448 -31.49 -2.02 -36.26
N ARG A 449 -31.62 -2.78 -37.36
CA ARG A 449 -31.43 -2.27 -38.72
C ARG A 449 -32.36 -1.11 -39.10
N PHE A 450 -33.48 -0.92 -38.41
CA PHE A 450 -34.33 0.25 -38.66
C PHE A 450 -33.61 1.60 -38.46
N LEU A 451 -32.47 1.60 -37.78
CA LEU A 451 -31.60 2.76 -37.61
C LEU A 451 -30.83 3.10 -38.90
N ASP A 452 -30.62 2.16 -39.82
CA ASP A 452 -30.03 2.40 -41.15
C ASP A 452 -31.07 2.55 -42.28
N ASP A 453 -32.36 2.49 -41.95
CA ASP A 453 -33.44 2.63 -42.92
C ASP A 453 -33.41 3.99 -43.65
N ILE A 454 -33.74 3.97 -44.94
CA ILE A 454 -33.92 5.18 -45.76
C ILE A 454 -34.99 6.11 -45.16
N GLN A 455 -36.01 5.57 -44.51
CA GLN A 455 -37.06 6.36 -43.87
C GLN A 455 -37.09 6.13 -42.37
N GLY A 456 -36.87 7.20 -41.60
CA GLY A 456 -36.85 7.19 -40.14
C GLY A 456 -35.59 6.56 -39.53
N GLY A 457 -34.60 6.16 -40.33
CA GLY A 457 -33.26 5.84 -39.86
C GLY A 457 -32.46 7.10 -39.52
N VAL A 458 -31.29 6.94 -38.93
CA VAL A 458 -30.35 8.01 -38.59
C VAL A 458 -29.67 8.52 -39.85
N ALA A 459 -29.64 9.82 -40.05
CA ALA A 459 -28.91 10.42 -41.17
C ALA A 459 -27.40 10.12 -41.05
N ASP A 460 -26.74 9.85 -42.18
CA ASP A 460 -25.28 9.62 -42.27
C ASP A 460 -24.70 8.47 -41.44
N ILE A 461 -25.54 7.56 -40.91
CA ILE A 461 -25.06 6.36 -40.24
C ILE A 461 -24.44 5.38 -41.24
N ASP A 462 -23.25 4.89 -40.93
CA ASP A 462 -22.59 3.80 -41.66
C ASP A 462 -22.48 2.58 -40.76
N TRP A 463 -23.32 1.57 -41.00
CA TRP A 463 -23.35 0.36 -40.18
C TRP A 463 -22.01 -0.36 -40.09
N SER A 464 -21.15 -0.27 -41.12
CA SER A 464 -19.84 -0.93 -41.09
C SER A 464 -18.85 -0.26 -40.13
N LYS A 465 -19.13 0.98 -39.73
CA LYS A 465 -18.24 1.85 -38.97
C LYS A 465 -18.81 2.24 -37.61
N ASP A 466 -20.11 2.45 -37.55
CA ASP A 466 -20.84 3.02 -36.41
C ASP A 466 -21.58 1.92 -35.60
N TRP A 467 -21.23 0.67 -35.85
CA TRP A 467 -21.65 -0.51 -35.09
C TRP A 467 -20.43 -1.17 -34.43
N ARG A 468 -20.61 -1.65 -33.20
CA ARG A 468 -19.64 -2.46 -32.46
C ARG A 468 -20.33 -3.69 -31.89
N GLU A 469 -19.75 -4.85 -32.12
CA GLU A 469 -20.25 -6.13 -31.60
C GLU A 469 -19.69 -6.41 -30.20
N ASP A 470 -20.22 -7.44 -29.54
CA ASP A 470 -19.81 -7.84 -28.19
C ASP A 470 -18.33 -8.27 -28.11
N SER A 471 -17.78 -8.70 -29.25
CA SER A 471 -16.38 -9.09 -29.43
C SER A 471 -15.42 -7.92 -29.67
N ASP A 472 -15.94 -6.71 -29.94
CA ASP A 472 -15.11 -5.52 -30.17
C ASP A 472 -14.66 -4.89 -28.84
N GLN A 473 -13.39 -4.46 -28.80
CA GLN A 473 -12.84 -3.70 -27.69
C GLN A 473 -13.22 -2.22 -27.83
N VAL A 474 -14.33 -1.81 -27.23
CA VAL A 474 -14.75 -0.40 -27.23
C VAL A 474 -13.95 0.38 -26.18
N GLU A 475 -13.17 1.36 -26.60
CA GLU A 475 -12.42 2.30 -25.76
C GLU A 475 -13.11 3.67 -25.66
N TYR A 476 -12.58 4.55 -24.79
CA TYR A 476 -13.07 5.93 -24.70
C TYR A 476 -12.88 6.69 -26.02
N SER A 477 -11.77 6.43 -26.73
CA SER A 477 -11.48 7.00 -28.04
C SER A 477 -12.50 6.63 -29.11
N ASP A 478 -13.12 5.44 -29.05
CA ASP A 478 -14.19 5.06 -29.96
C ASP A 478 -15.45 5.91 -29.74
N ILE A 479 -15.83 6.12 -28.48
CA ILE A 479 -17.14 6.68 -28.18
C ILE A 479 -17.18 8.22 -28.21
N VAL A 480 -16.04 8.89 -27.96
CA VAL A 480 -15.97 10.36 -27.91
C VAL A 480 -16.14 11.02 -29.28
N GLU A 481 -16.00 10.24 -30.36
CA GLU A 481 -16.28 10.67 -31.74
C GLU A 481 -17.77 10.87 -32.04
N TYR A 482 -18.66 10.46 -31.13
CA TYR A 482 -20.10 10.43 -31.38
C TYR A 482 -20.88 11.33 -30.43
N SER A 483 -21.94 11.95 -30.94
CA SER A 483 -22.86 12.78 -30.16
C SER A 483 -23.81 11.94 -29.31
N ALA A 484 -24.06 10.69 -29.70
CA ALA A 484 -24.78 9.73 -28.88
C ALA A 484 -24.24 8.32 -29.02
N VAL A 485 -24.40 7.54 -27.95
CA VAL A 485 -24.10 6.11 -27.92
C VAL A 485 -25.36 5.37 -27.48
N LEU A 486 -25.86 4.47 -28.33
CA LEU A 486 -26.86 3.48 -27.96
C LEU A 486 -26.15 2.19 -27.61
N CYS A 487 -26.08 1.89 -26.31
CA CYS A 487 -25.51 0.66 -25.81
C CYS A 487 -26.64 -0.28 -25.39
N TYR A 488 -26.75 -1.43 -26.04
CA TYR A 488 -27.67 -2.46 -25.59
C TYR A 488 -26.90 -3.62 -24.96
N ALA A 489 -27.28 -3.98 -23.74
CA ALA A 489 -26.48 -4.84 -22.88
C ALA A 489 -27.37 -5.80 -22.09
N GLU A 490 -26.87 -7.03 -21.89
CA GLU A 490 -27.38 -7.96 -20.89
C GLU A 490 -26.20 -8.45 -20.06
N TYR A 491 -26.26 -8.31 -18.73
CA TYR A 491 -25.14 -8.67 -17.85
C TYR A 491 -24.53 -10.02 -18.21
N ASN A 492 -23.25 -9.98 -18.54
CA ASN A 492 -22.40 -11.14 -18.70
C ASN A 492 -20.96 -10.76 -18.32
N ASP A 493 -20.24 -11.66 -17.64
CA ASP A 493 -18.84 -11.45 -17.25
C ASP A 493 -17.89 -11.33 -18.42
N SER A 494 -18.32 -11.65 -19.64
CA SER A 494 -17.51 -11.55 -20.84
C SER A 494 -17.63 -10.23 -21.61
N GLN A 495 -18.57 -9.34 -21.25
CA GLN A 495 -18.80 -8.05 -21.92
C GLN A 495 -17.57 -7.14 -21.87
N LEU A 496 -16.97 -6.86 -23.03
CA LEU A 496 -15.64 -6.24 -23.10
C LEU A 496 -15.64 -4.79 -22.63
N MET A 497 -16.63 -3.99 -23.01
CA MET A 497 -16.75 -2.60 -22.56
C MET A 497 -17.00 -2.55 -21.05
N PHE A 498 -17.95 -3.32 -20.55
CA PHE A 498 -18.34 -3.28 -19.14
C PHE A 498 -17.30 -3.87 -18.18
N LYS A 499 -16.46 -4.82 -18.63
CA LYS A 499 -15.29 -5.28 -17.86
C LYS A 499 -14.39 -4.10 -17.45
N LYS A 500 -14.32 -3.03 -18.24
CA LYS A 500 -13.49 -1.85 -17.93
C LYS A 500 -14.07 -1.02 -16.79
N PHE A 501 -15.37 -1.14 -16.53
CA PHE A 501 -16.06 -0.41 -15.47
C PHE A 501 -16.21 -1.20 -14.18
N ARG A 502 -16.23 -2.54 -14.27
CA ARG A 502 -16.38 -3.41 -13.11
C ARG A 502 -15.10 -3.45 -12.28
N PRO A 503 -15.20 -3.43 -10.94
CA PRO A 503 -14.06 -3.78 -10.10
C PRO A 503 -13.54 -5.19 -10.39
N VAL A 504 -12.23 -5.37 -10.36
CA VAL A 504 -11.56 -6.68 -10.52
C VAL A 504 -10.70 -6.94 -9.29
N ASN A 505 -10.86 -8.11 -8.65
CA ASN A 505 -10.13 -8.45 -7.42
C ASN A 505 -10.27 -7.39 -6.31
N ASN A 506 -11.46 -6.81 -6.18
CA ASN A 506 -11.77 -5.71 -5.26
C ASN A 506 -10.98 -4.41 -5.55
N GLN A 507 -10.34 -4.30 -6.71
CA GLN A 507 -9.77 -3.06 -7.22
C GLN A 507 -10.77 -2.36 -8.13
N ASP A 508 -11.08 -1.14 -7.74
CA ASP A 508 -11.92 -0.19 -8.43
C ASP A 508 -11.28 0.25 -9.78
N ARG A 509 -12.09 0.55 -10.81
CA ARG A 509 -11.65 1.04 -12.13
C ARG A 509 -12.26 2.39 -12.52
N PHE A 510 -11.52 3.21 -13.29
CA PHE A 510 -12.08 4.45 -13.81
C PHE A 510 -13.25 4.15 -14.75
N VAL A 511 -14.39 4.80 -14.54
CA VAL A 511 -15.51 4.72 -15.47
C VAL A 511 -15.43 5.92 -16.40
N TRP A 512 -14.69 5.75 -17.51
CA TRP A 512 -14.57 6.77 -18.55
C TRP A 512 -15.89 7.12 -19.23
N LEU A 513 -16.95 6.33 -19.01
CA LEU A 513 -18.29 6.70 -19.44
C LEU A 513 -18.69 8.04 -18.82
N THR A 514 -18.33 8.28 -17.55
CA THR A 514 -18.62 9.51 -16.83
C THR A 514 -18.16 10.78 -17.56
N PRO A 515 -16.86 10.96 -17.89
CA PRO A 515 -16.44 12.12 -18.68
C PRO A 515 -17.06 12.19 -20.07
N TYR A 516 -17.43 11.07 -20.71
CA TYR A 516 -18.19 11.12 -21.95
C TYR A 516 -19.59 11.72 -21.75
N GLN A 517 -20.40 11.27 -20.78
CA GLN A 517 -21.76 11.84 -20.68
C GLN A 517 -21.76 13.28 -20.15
N PHE A 518 -20.66 13.73 -19.53
CA PHE A 518 -20.51 15.11 -19.06
C PHE A 518 -20.19 16.09 -20.19
N ARG A 519 -19.44 15.64 -21.21
CA ARG A 519 -18.85 16.55 -22.22
C ARG A 519 -18.79 16.00 -23.64
N GLY A 520 -18.83 14.68 -23.81
CA GLY A 520 -18.80 14.00 -25.10
C GLY A 520 -20.17 13.95 -25.76
N GLY A 521 -21.17 13.34 -25.12
CA GLY A 521 -22.46 13.14 -25.77
C GLY A 521 -23.53 12.54 -24.87
N ASN A 522 -24.62 12.08 -25.47
CA ASN A 522 -25.69 11.39 -24.80
C ASN A 522 -25.43 9.87 -24.73
N PHE A 523 -25.82 9.24 -23.63
CA PHE A 523 -25.77 7.80 -23.47
C PHE A 523 -27.19 7.24 -23.38
N PHE A 524 -27.46 6.21 -24.17
CA PHE A 524 -28.72 5.47 -24.15
C PHE A 524 -28.43 4.00 -23.86
N LEU A 525 -28.61 3.61 -22.59
CA LEU A 525 -28.46 2.23 -22.16
C LEU A 525 -29.80 1.51 -22.21
N VAL A 526 -29.84 0.36 -22.87
CA VAL A 526 -31.04 -0.48 -22.92
C VAL A 526 -30.71 -1.95 -22.69
N GLY A 527 -31.69 -2.74 -22.27
CA GLY A 527 -31.55 -4.19 -22.11
C GLY A 527 -31.94 -4.68 -20.71
N GLN A 528 -32.26 -5.96 -20.63
CA GLN A 528 -32.49 -6.63 -19.35
C GLN A 528 -31.16 -6.82 -18.61
N ALA A 529 -31.12 -6.60 -17.29
CA ALA A 529 -29.87 -6.62 -16.52
C ALA A 529 -28.76 -5.70 -17.10
N SER A 530 -29.13 -4.61 -17.78
CA SER A 530 -28.15 -3.72 -18.42
C SER A 530 -27.39 -2.90 -17.38
N MET A 531 -28.05 -2.43 -16.33
CA MET A 531 -27.40 -1.72 -15.21
C MET A 531 -26.61 -2.68 -14.31
N GLU A 532 -27.02 -3.95 -14.20
CA GLU A 532 -26.23 -5.03 -13.59
C GLU A 532 -24.87 -5.16 -14.28
N SER A 533 -24.76 -4.82 -15.58
CA SER A 533 -23.51 -4.82 -16.33
C SER A 533 -22.43 -3.93 -15.72
N PHE A 534 -22.75 -3.00 -14.84
CA PHE A 534 -21.75 -2.23 -14.10
C PHE A 534 -21.36 -2.86 -12.77
N LEU A 535 -22.15 -3.80 -12.24
CA LEU A 535 -21.91 -4.42 -10.94
C LEU A 535 -20.79 -5.47 -11.02
N PRO A 536 -19.96 -5.59 -9.98
CA PRO A 536 -19.00 -6.68 -9.86
C PRO A 536 -19.73 -8.04 -9.75
N SER A 537 -19.08 -9.09 -10.27
CA SER A 537 -19.61 -10.45 -10.21
C SER A 537 -19.55 -10.99 -8.78
N PHE A 538 -20.61 -10.73 -7.99
CA PHE A 538 -20.80 -11.33 -6.68
C PHE A 538 -21.99 -12.27 -6.69
N ALA A 539 -21.80 -13.44 -6.08
CA ALA A 539 -22.81 -14.50 -6.08
C ALA A 539 -24.06 -14.18 -5.23
N ARG A 540 -24.05 -13.14 -4.39
CA ARG A 540 -25.07 -12.94 -3.33
C ARG A 540 -25.42 -11.48 -3.04
N TYR A 541 -25.77 -10.71 -4.06
CA TYR A 541 -26.34 -9.38 -3.84
C TYR A 541 -27.73 -9.45 -3.22
N SER A 542 -27.99 -8.57 -2.26
CA SER A 542 -29.33 -8.27 -1.78
C SER A 542 -29.94 -7.10 -2.53
N VAL A 543 -31.22 -7.20 -2.84
CA VAL A 543 -32.00 -6.20 -3.56
C VAL A 543 -32.98 -5.48 -2.62
N PRO A 544 -33.24 -4.18 -2.84
CA PRO A 544 -32.57 -3.33 -3.83
C PRO A 544 -31.09 -3.08 -3.48
N VAL A 545 -30.25 -3.02 -4.52
CA VAL A 545 -28.84 -2.62 -4.40
C VAL A 545 -28.82 -1.11 -4.19
N ILE A 546 -28.24 -0.67 -3.07
CA ILE A 546 -28.14 0.75 -2.71
C ILE A 546 -26.72 1.20 -2.97
N PHE A 547 -26.57 2.15 -3.89
CA PHE A 547 -25.26 2.58 -4.32
C PHE A 547 -24.53 3.45 -3.30
N ASP A 548 -25.25 4.34 -2.61
CA ASP A 548 -24.69 5.23 -1.57
C ASP A 548 -24.54 4.57 -0.18
N SER A 549 -24.68 3.25 -0.07
CA SER A 549 -24.56 2.57 1.23
C SER A 549 -23.10 2.26 1.58
N LYS A 550 -22.71 2.66 2.81
CA LYS A 550 -21.45 2.24 3.45
C LYS A 550 -21.45 0.77 3.90
N GLU A 551 -22.62 0.13 3.87
CA GLU A 551 -22.75 -1.27 4.25
C GLU A 551 -22.17 -2.17 3.15
N THR A 552 -21.35 -3.15 3.53
CA THR A 552 -20.78 -4.12 2.59
C THR A 552 -21.58 -5.42 2.62
N THR A 553 -21.75 -6.00 3.80
CA THR A 553 -22.37 -7.31 3.99
C THR A 553 -23.46 -7.33 5.06
N LEU A 554 -24.42 -8.24 4.90
CA LEU A 554 -25.44 -8.59 5.88
C LEU A 554 -25.41 -10.10 6.11
N LEU A 555 -25.29 -10.51 7.38
CA LEU A 555 -25.35 -11.90 7.77
C LEU A 555 -26.82 -12.33 7.97
N VAL A 556 -27.32 -13.23 7.11
CA VAL A 556 -28.66 -13.81 7.24
C VAL A 556 -28.56 -15.32 7.25
N GLY A 557 -29.00 -15.97 8.34
CA GLY A 557 -28.96 -17.42 8.46
C GLY A 557 -27.55 -18.02 8.34
N GLY A 558 -26.52 -17.31 8.81
CA GLY A 558 -25.13 -17.75 8.72
C GLY A 558 -24.47 -17.55 7.35
N THR A 559 -25.14 -16.86 6.42
CA THR A 559 -24.61 -16.52 5.10
C THR A 559 -24.46 -15.02 4.94
N ASP A 560 -23.30 -14.57 4.45
CA ASP A 560 -23.07 -13.16 4.09
C ASP A 560 -23.66 -12.83 2.72
N TYR A 561 -24.42 -11.73 2.67
CA TYR A 561 -25.00 -11.15 1.46
C TYR A 561 -24.45 -9.75 1.24
N THR A 562 -24.09 -9.42 0.00
CA THR A 562 -23.62 -8.09 -0.37
C THR A 562 -24.81 -7.13 -0.46
N ILE A 563 -24.86 -6.11 0.39
CA ILE A 563 -25.99 -5.18 0.48
C ILE A 563 -25.66 -3.76 -0.03
N GLY A 564 -24.38 -3.49 -0.32
CA GLY A 564 -23.88 -2.21 -0.82
C GLY A 564 -22.43 -2.34 -1.27
N PHE A 565 -21.77 -1.20 -1.53
CA PHE A 565 -20.41 -1.17 -2.08
C PHE A 565 -19.34 -0.90 -1.01
N GLY A 566 -19.73 -0.37 0.15
CA GLY A 566 -18.81 -0.09 1.25
C GLY A 566 -17.91 1.12 1.04
N THR A 567 -16.77 1.09 1.71
CA THR A 567 -15.73 2.11 1.64
C THR A 567 -14.45 1.56 1.01
N ARG A 568 -13.61 2.46 0.50
CA ARG A 568 -12.23 2.19 0.08
C ARG A 568 -11.33 3.12 0.87
N THR A 569 -10.20 2.59 1.33
CA THR A 569 -9.10 3.39 1.87
C THR A 569 -8.18 3.81 0.73
N LEU A 570 -7.99 5.11 0.55
CA LEU A 570 -7.02 5.68 -0.37
C LEU A 570 -5.59 5.48 0.19
N PRO A 571 -4.54 5.54 -0.64
CA PRO A 571 -3.18 5.27 -0.18
C PRO A 571 -2.65 6.23 0.90
N ASP A 572 -3.28 7.40 1.08
CA ASP A 572 -2.99 8.36 2.15
C ASP A 572 -3.70 8.04 3.48
N GLY A 573 -4.52 7.00 3.51
CA GLY A 573 -5.31 6.54 4.66
C GLY A 573 -6.77 7.03 4.68
N THR A 574 -7.20 7.88 3.73
CA THR A 574 -8.56 8.44 3.72
C THR A 574 -9.59 7.39 3.31
N GLU A 575 -10.70 7.25 4.06
CA GLU A 575 -11.82 6.39 3.66
C GLU A 575 -12.86 7.16 2.85
N VAL A 576 -13.26 6.61 1.70
CA VAL A 576 -14.28 7.17 0.80
C VAL A 576 -15.34 6.13 0.45
N TYR A 577 -16.57 6.54 0.20
CA TYR A 577 -17.62 5.62 -0.27
C TYR A 577 -17.30 5.12 -1.68
N ARG A 578 -17.35 3.80 -1.87
CA ARG A 578 -17.02 3.20 -3.17
C ARG A 578 -18.07 3.47 -4.21
N GLY A 579 -19.35 3.33 -3.87
CA GLY A 579 -20.44 3.59 -4.81
C GLY A 579 -20.25 4.92 -5.56
N PRO A 580 -20.25 6.07 -4.85
CA PRO A 580 -20.37 7.39 -5.48
C PRO A 580 -19.25 7.73 -6.47
N LEU A 581 -18.10 7.09 -6.29
CA LEU A 581 -16.90 7.35 -7.08
C LEU A 581 -16.79 6.45 -8.31
N MET A 582 -17.49 5.32 -8.32
CA MET A 582 -17.09 4.18 -9.15
C MET A 582 -18.08 3.78 -10.23
N TYR A 583 -19.34 4.17 -10.11
CA TYR A 583 -20.38 3.59 -10.94
C TYR A 583 -21.13 4.67 -11.71
N PRO A 584 -21.67 4.32 -12.88
CA PRO A 584 -22.49 5.25 -13.64
C PRO A 584 -23.77 5.65 -12.93
N TYR A 585 -24.12 5.25 -11.70
CA TYR A 585 -25.24 5.91 -11.02
C TYR A 585 -24.90 7.34 -10.58
N ALA A 586 -23.60 7.65 -10.40
CA ALA A 586 -23.15 9.00 -10.17
C ALA A 586 -23.64 9.92 -11.30
N THR A 587 -23.75 9.36 -12.52
CA THR A 587 -24.15 10.03 -13.75
C THR A 587 -25.60 9.75 -14.16
N ALA A 588 -26.06 8.51 -13.97
CA ALA A 588 -27.42 8.03 -14.24
C ALA A 588 -28.42 8.46 -13.18
N GLY A 589 -27.98 8.97 -12.03
CA GLY A 589 -28.91 9.56 -11.08
C GLY A 589 -29.71 8.56 -10.24
N ILE A 590 -29.32 7.28 -10.19
CA ILE A 590 -30.08 6.23 -9.49
C ILE A 590 -29.59 5.99 -8.06
N THR A 591 -30.48 6.10 -7.09
CA THR A 591 -30.15 5.81 -5.67
C THR A 591 -30.15 4.31 -5.39
N ALA A 592 -31.06 3.59 -6.03
CA ALA A 592 -31.29 2.17 -5.79
C ALA A 592 -31.75 1.46 -7.07
N LEU A 593 -31.25 0.25 -7.27
CA LEU A 593 -31.60 -0.63 -8.37
C LEU A 593 -32.18 -1.95 -7.83
N ASP A 594 -33.30 -2.38 -8.38
CA ASP A 594 -33.97 -3.64 -8.04
C ASP A 594 -34.37 -4.37 -9.34
N TRP A 595 -34.80 -5.62 -9.22
CA TRP A 595 -35.18 -6.47 -10.34
C TRP A 595 -36.50 -7.18 -10.06
N THR A 596 -37.17 -7.59 -11.13
CA THR A 596 -38.46 -8.28 -11.03
C THR A 596 -38.34 -9.58 -10.23
N ALA A 597 -37.61 -10.56 -10.74
CA ALA A 597 -37.58 -11.92 -10.21
C ALA A 597 -36.19 -12.60 -10.35
N PRO A 598 -35.08 -11.96 -9.96
CA PRO A 598 -33.75 -12.46 -10.28
C PRO A 598 -33.43 -13.73 -9.47
N ALA A 599 -32.97 -14.79 -10.15
CA ALA A 599 -32.63 -16.06 -9.50
C ALA A 599 -31.28 -16.01 -8.74
N SER A 600 -30.40 -15.08 -9.07
CA SER A 600 -29.06 -14.93 -8.50
C SER A 600 -28.95 -13.86 -7.41
N LYS A 601 -30.06 -13.19 -7.09
CA LYS A 601 -30.11 -12.11 -6.11
C LYS A 601 -31.09 -12.45 -5.00
N TYR A 602 -30.99 -11.78 -3.87
CA TYR A 602 -31.74 -12.10 -2.65
C TYR A 602 -32.49 -10.87 -2.16
N ILE A 603 -33.65 -11.02 -1.55
CA ILE A 603 -34.32 -9.88 -0.94
C ILE A 603 -33.58 -9.53 0.34
N TYR A 604 -33.39 -8.23 0.62
CA TYR A 604 -32.77 -7.76 1.85
C TYR A 604 -33.36 -8.44 3.09
N GLY A 605 -32.49 -8.99 3.95
CA GLY A 605 -32.90 -9.69 5.19
C GLY A 605 -33.46 -11.11 4.99
N ARG A 606 -33.44 -11.66 3.77
CA ARG A 606 -34.04 -12.98 3.47
C ARG A 606 -33.00 -13.98 2.94
N PRO A 607 -33.08 -15.27 3.34
CA PRO A 607 -32.15 -16.31 2.88
C PRO A 607 -32.54 -16.91 1.52
N VAL A 608 -33.71 -16.54 1.00
CA VAL A 608 -34.30 -17.08 -0.22
C VAL A 608 -34.03 -16.13 -1.40
N SER A 609 -33.71 -16.67 -2.58
CA SER A 609 -33.49 -15.84 -3.77
C SER A 609 -34.75 -15.05 -4.12
N ALA A 610 -34.58 -13.82 -4.61
CA ALA A 610 -35.67 -12.96 -5.00
C ALA A 610 -36.56 -13.60 -6.09
N GLY A 611 -36.03 -14.42 -7.00
CA GLY A 611 -36.86 -15.17 -7.96
C GLY A 611 -37.81 -16.21 -7.35
N GLN A 612 -37.56 -16.66 -6.11
CA GLN A 612 -38.48 -17.54 -5.38
C GLN A 612 -39.51 -16.73 -4.57
N ASP A 613 -39.10 -15.59 -4.00
CA ASP A 613 -39.98 -14.72 -3.24
C ASP A 613 -40.82 -13.77 -4.12
N ARG A 614 -40.37 -13.50 -5.34
CA ARG A 614 -41.02 -12.71 -6.39
C ARG A 614 -40.99 -13.52 -7.68
N LYS A 615 -41.97 -14.38 -7.94
CA LYS A 615 -42.02 -15.23 -9.13
C LYS A 615 -42.52 -14.46 -10.36
N SER A 616 -41.91 -14.73 -11.51
CA SER A 616 -42.22 -14.05 -12.79
C SER A 616 -43.69 -14.14 -13.21
N ALA A 617 -44.41 -15.16 -12.74
CA ALA A 617 -45.86 -15.28 -12.93
C ALA A 617 -46.65 -14.03 -12.51
N CYS A 618 -46.17 -13.32 -11.48
CA CYS A 618 -46.86 -12.16 -10.95
C CYS A 618 -46.09 -10.86 -11.18
N VAL A 619 -44.78 -10.84 -10.94
CA VAL A 619 -43.96 -9.62 -11.03
C VAL A 619 -43.35 -9.38 -12.41
N GLY A 620 -43.47 -10.32 -13.35
CA GLY A 620 -42.93 -10.20 -14.70
C GLY A 620 -43.50 -8.98 -15.43
N LEU A 621 -42.65 -8.29 -16.18
CA LEU A 621 -43.03 -7.07 -16.89
C LEU A 621 -43.85 -7.39 -18.15
N LYS A 622 -45.12 -7.00 -18.15
CA LYS A 622 -46.10 -7.27 -19.23
C LYS A 622 -46.30 -6.09 -20.18
N GLY A 623 -46.13 -4.88 -19.67
CA GLY A 623 -46.28 -3.67 -20.46
C GLY A 623 -45.50 -2.51 -19.87
N LEU A 624 -45.33 -1.48 -20.68
CA LEU A 624 -44.71 -0.21 -20.31
C LEU A 624 -45.71 0.90 -20.56
N ALA A 625 -46.16 1.56 -19.51
CA ALA A 625 -46.99 2.75 -19.61
C ALA A 625 -46.09 3.99 -19.67
N LEU A 626 -46.33 4.86 -20.65
CA LEU A 626 -45.67 6.17 -20.71
C LEU A 626 -46.13 7.00 -19.50
N ASP A 627 -45.18 7.52 -18.74
CA ASP A 627 -45.49 8.31 -17.55
C ASP A 627 -46.25 9.59 -17.96
N PRO A 628 -47.45 9.87 -17.39
CA PRO A 628 -48.23 11.04 -17.79
C PRO A 628 -47.52 12.37 -17.53
N ALA A 629 -46.69 12.46 -16.48
CA ALA A 629 -45.93 13.67 -16.18
C ALA A 629 -44.82 13.84 -17.21
N PHE A 630 -44.11 12.77 -17.59
CA PHE A 630 -43.13 12.79 -18.67
C PHE A 630 -43.74 13.23 -19.99
N LYS A 631 -44.89 12.64 -20.36
CA LYS A 631 -45.64 13.00 -21.57
C LYS A 631 -45.95 14.50 -21.62
N LEU A 632 -46.39 15.05 -20.48
CA LEU A 632 -46.71 16.46 -20.34
C LEU A 632 -45.45 17.35 -20.42
N ASN A 633 -44.40 17.00 -19.69
CA ASN A 633 -43.15 17.78 -19.60
C ASN A 633 -42.46 17.91 -20.96
N HIS A 634 -42.53 16.87 -21.80
CA HIS A 634 -41.87 16.83 -23.11
C HIS A 634 -42.82 17.10 -24.29
N GLY A 635 -44.07 17.52 -24.02
CA GLY A 635 -45.03 17.88 -25.05
C GLY A 635 -45.36 16.76 -26.04
N ILE A 636 -45.33 15.50 -25.59
CA ILE A 636 -45.50 14.33 -26.45
C ILE A 636 -46.97 14.22 -26.87
N GLY A 637 -47.22 14.55 -28.14
CA GLY A 637 -48.55 14.49 -28.76
C GLY A 637 -49.10 13.07 -28.90
N PRO A 638 -50.42 12.91 -29.14
CA PRO A 638 -51.03 11.60 -29.35
C PRO A 638 -50.37 10.83 -30.51
N GLY A 639 -49.99 9.57 -30.26
CA GLY A 639 -49.48 8.66 -31.29
C GLY A 639 -48.00 8.84 -31.69
N VAL A 640 -47.31 9.84 -31.12
CA VAL A 640 -45.86 10.03 -31.28
C VAL A 640 -45.11 8.89 -30.60
N ILE A 641 -45.37 8.71 -29.31
CA ILE A 641 -45.00 7.53 -28.52
C ILE A 641 -46.31 6.86 -28.08
N PRO A 642 -46.42 5.51 -28.13
CA PRO A 642 -47.60 4.83 -27.59
C PRO A 642 -47.74 5.07 -26.08
N ASP A 643 -48.97 5.32 -25.62
CA ASP A 643 -49.25 5.47 -24.17
C ASP A 643 -48.99 4.18 -23.40
N THR A 644 -49.10 3.03 -24.07
CA THR A 644 -48.72 1.74 -23.52
C THR A 644 -48.12 0.86 -24.60
N MET A 645 -46.97 0.26 -24.31
CA MET A 645 -46.33 -0.77 -25.13
C MET A 645 -46.46 -2.10 -24.42
N TRP A 646 -47.17 -3.04 -25.03
CA TRP A 646 -47.33 -4.40 -24.50
C TRP A 646 -46.20 -5.30 -24.97
N THR A 647 -45.93 -6.39 -24.24
CA THR A 647 -45.07 -7.46 -24.73
C THR A 647 -45.60 -8.00 -26.05
N ASN A 648 -44.68 -8.37 -26.95
CA ASN A 648 -45.00 -8.95 -28.24
C ASN A 648 -45.70 -10.31 -28.02
N PRO A 649 -46.93 -10.51 -28.55
CA PRO A 649 -47.66 -11.75 -28.41
C PRO A 649 -46.94 -13.00 -28.96
N ASP A 650 -45.99 -12.85 -29.88
CA ASP A 650 -45.20 -13.97 -30.38
C ASP A 650 -44.17 -14.46 -29.35
N ILE A 651 -43.64 -13.53 -28.53
CA ILE A 651 -42.71 -13.83 -27.43
C ILE A 651 -43.49 -14.27 -26.18
N ASP A 652 -44.61 -13.61 -25.91
CA ASP A 652 -45.45 -13.81 -24.73
C ASP A 652 -46.72 -14.61 -25.06
N TRP A 653 -46.58 -15.59 -25.95
CA TRP A 653 -47.70 -16.33 -26.53
C TRP A 653 -48.51 -17.15 -25.53
N HIS A 654 -47.94 -17.47 -24.37
CA HIS A 654 -48.59 -18.21 -23.30
C HIS A 654 -49.83 -17.47 -22.78
N ASP A 655 -49.74 -16.15 -22.64
CA ASP A 655 -50.83 -15.30 -22.14
C ASP A 655 -51.94 -15.07 -23.17
N TYR A 656 -51.78 -15.56 -24.41
CA TYR A 656 -52.77 -15.38 -25.48
C TYR A 656 -53.32 -16.70 -26.03
N SER A 657 -52.56 -17.79 -25.94
CA SER A 657 -52.88 -19.02 -26.69
C SER A 657 -52.69 -20.32 -25.91
N ALA A 658 -52.21 -20.26 -24.66
CA ALA A 658 -52.19 -21.43 -23.79
C ALA A 658 -53.59 -21.75 -23.25
N VAL A 659 -53.81 -23.02 -22.89
CA VAL A 659 -54.99 -23.46 -22.14
C VAL A 659 -55.16 -22.66 -20.83
N ASP A 660 -54.06 -22.09 -20.33
CA ASP A 660 -53.95 -21.37 -19.06
C ASP A 660 -53.72 -19.84 -19.22
N ALA A 661 -54.03 -19.27 -20.40
CA ALA A 661 -53.73 -17.88 -20.79
C ALA A 661 -54.32 -16.79 -19.87
N ASP A 662 -55.29 -17.13 -19.02
CA ASP A 662 -55.97 -16.24 -18.07
C ASP A 662 -55.69 -16.63 -16.60
N THR A 663 -54.66 -17.45 -16.36
CA THR A 663 -54.27 -17.95 -15.04
C THR A 663 -52.86 -17.50 -14.62
N LEU A 664 -52.55 -17.58 -13.33
CA LEU A 664 -51.20 -17.37 -12.80
C LEU A 664 -50.25 -18.55 -13.06
N LYS A 665 -50.75 -19.71 -13.51
CA LYS A 665 -49.93 -20.90 -13.72
C LYS A 665 -49.12 -20.75 -15.01
N LEU A 666 -47.82 -20.52 -14.87
CA LEU A 666 -46.87 -20.57 -15.99
C LEU A 666 -46.13 -21.90 -15.97
N GLY A 667 -46.04 -22.56 -17.13
CA GLY A 667 -45.12 -23.69 -17.30
C GLY A 667 -43.69 -23.25 -16.97
N THR A 668 -43.09 -23.85 -15.95
CA THR A 668 -41.93 -23.34 -15.18
C THR A 668 -40.61 -23.18 -15.95
N LEU A 669 -40.54 -23.49 -17.26
CA LEU A 669 -39.28 -23.56 -17.99
C LEU A 669 -39.06 -22.48 -19.07
N ASN A 670 -40.10 -21.74 -19.50
CA ASN A 670 -39.98 -20.91 -20.72
C ASN A 670 -40.13 -19.39 -20.50
N PHE A 671 -40.53 -18.94 -19.31
CA PHE A 671 -40.89 -17.53 -19.09
C PHE A 671 -39.91 -16.78 -18.18
N LYS A 672 -38.93 -16.13 -18.81
CA LYS A 672 -37.75 -15.53 -18.16
C LYS A 672 -37.86 -14.01 -17.94
N PHE A 673 -39.00 -13.49 -17.49
CA PHE A 673 -39.15 -12.06 -17.13
C PHE A 673 -38.54 -11.75 -15.77
N THR A 674 -37.35 -12.28 -15.55
CA THR A 674 -36.72 -12.38 -14.23
C THR A 674 -35.63 -11.35 -14.03
N LYS A 675 -35.12 -10.77 -15.11
CA LYS A 675 -33.97 -9.88 -15.12
C LYS A 675 -34.30 -8.44 -15.50
N ASP A 676 -35.58 -8.09 -15.64
CA ASP A 676 -35.96 -6.70 -15.85
C ASP A 676 -35.65 -5.88 -14.60
N GLU A 677 -35.06 -4.72 -14.81
CA GLU A 677 -34.55 -3.79 -13.81
C GLU A 677 -35.48 -2.61 -13.63
N PHE A 678 -35.67 -2.19 -12.37
CA PHE A 678 -36.43 -1.01 -12.05
C PHE A 678 -35.81 -0.23 -10.90
N VAL A 679 -36.14 1.06 -10.84
CA VAL A 679 -35.76 1.91 -9.71
C VAL A 679 -36.77 1.73 -8.58
N ASN A 680 -36.28 1.28 -7.43
CA ASN A 680 -37.10 1.10 -6.24
C ASN A 680 -36.96 2.31 -5.31
N GLU A 681 -38.00 3.15 -5.26
CA GLU A 681 -38.04 4.34 -4.42
C GLU A 681 -38.30 4.02 -2.92
N SER A 682 -38.76 2.81 -2.61
CA SER A 682 -39.16 2.40 -1.25
C SER A 682 -38.06 1.60 -0.55
N ILE A 683 -37.03 2.31 -0.08
CA ILE A 683 -35.85 1.75 0.62
C ILE A 683 -35.89 1.95 2.14
N SER A 684 -37.03 2.39 2.69
CA SER A 684 -37.21 2.90 4.06
C SER A 684 -36.90 1.90 5.20
N GLU A 685 -36.80 0.61 4.91
CA GLU A 685 -36.47 -0.41 5.91
C GLU A 685 -34.95 -0.51 6.19
N ARG A 686 -34.11 0.16 5.39
CA ARG A 686 -32.65 0.19 5.57
C ARG A 686 -32.20 1.53 6.17
N THR A 687 -31.32 1.50 7.18
CA THR A 687 -30.84 2.70 7.88
C THR A 687 -29.58 3.26 7.22
N GLY A 688 -29.38 4.59 7.26
CA GLY A 688 -28.14 5.22 6.77
C GLY A 688 -28.11 5.52 5.28
N ILE A 689 -29.28 5.57 4.64
CA ILE A 689 -29.42 5.93 3.22
C ILE A 689 -29.61 7.42 3.09
N ILE A 690 -28.96 8.01 2.09
CA ILE A 690 -29.18 9.38 1.66
C ILE A 690 -30.05 9.32 0.42
N LEU A 691 -31.24 9.93 0.46
CA LEU A 691 -32.03 10.14 -0.74
C LEU A 691 -31.28 11.10 -1.66
N GLN A 692 -31.16 10.71 -2.92
CA GLN A 692 -30.41 11.48 -3.89
C GLN A 692 -31.15 12.76 -4.26
N ASN A 693 -30.49 13.90 -3.99
CA ASN A 693 -30.92 15.20 -4.49
C ASN A 693 -30.11 15.56 -5.73
N CYS A 694 -30.73 16.28 -6.65
CA CYS A 694 -30.02 16.87 -7.77
C CYS A 694 -29.77 18.35 -7.53
N ASP A 695 -28.53 18.78 -7.76
CA ASP A 695 -28.13 20.18 -7.68
C ASP A 695 -28.45 20.97 -8.97
N SER A 696 -29.01 20.30 -10.00
CA SER A 696 -29.37 20.94 -11.27
C SER A 696 -30.74 21.63 -11.19
N SER A 697 -30.79 22.90 -11.61
CA SER A 697 -32.05 23.66 -11.75
C SER A 697 -32.95 23.15 -12.88
N GLU A 698 -32.43 22.34 -13.79
CA GLU A 698 -33.15 21.79 -14.95
C GLU A 698 -33.83 20.46 -14.64
N ALA A 699 -33.47 19.82 -13.52
CA ALA A 699 -34.09 18.59 -13.06
C ALA A 699 -35.58 18.83 -12.70
N PRO A 700 -36.54 18.13 -13.33
CA PRO A 700 -37.94 18.25 -12.98
C PRO A 700 -38.16 17.95 -11.49
N ASN A 701 -38.65 18.94 -10.74
CA ASN A 701 -38.87 18.84 -9.29
C ASN A 701 -37.60 18.49 -8.45
N GLY A 702 -36.40 18.79 -8.94
CA GLY A 702 -35.14 18.54 -8.21
C GLY A 702 -34.72 17.06 -8.12
N ARG A 703 -35.33 16.18 -8.92
CA ARG A 703 -35.03 14.74 -8.95
C ARG A 703 -33.95 14.41 -9.99
N CYS A 704 -33.04 13.50 -9.66
CA CYS A 704 -31.99 13.08 -10.59
C CYS A 704 -32.44 12.15 -11.72
N ILE A 705 -33.61 11.54 -11.55
CA ILE A 705 -34.28 10.79 -12.60
C ILE A 705 -35.69 11.30 -12.83
N GLU A 706 -36.10 11.34 -14.09
CA GLU A 706 -37.48 11.56 -14.50
C GLU A 706 -38.01 10.25 -15.10
N PRO A 707 -39.00 9.59 -14.47
CA PRO A 707 -39.60 8.37 -15.00
C PRO A 707 -40.18 8.60 -16.40
N MET A 708 -39.71 7.85 -17.39
CA MET A 708 -40.28 7.82 -18.74
C MET A 708 -41.30 6.69 -18.86
N PHE A 709 -40.95 5.50 -18.37
CA PHE A 709 -41.81 4.33 -18.42
C PHE A 709 -42.05 3.72 -17.05
N LYS A 710 -43.33 3.49 -16.75
CA LYS A 710 -43.80 2.73 -15.60
C LYS A 710 -44.19 1.31 -16.04
N GLY A 711 -43.73 0.32 -15.29
CA GLY A 711 -44.02 -1.08 -15.60
C GLY A 711 -45.44 -1.47 -15.26
N ILE A 712 -46.06 -2.27 -16.12
CA ILE A 712 -47.31 -2.99 -15.85
C ILE A 712 -46.93 -4.43 -15.58
N ALA A 713 -47.16 -4.91 -14.36
CA ALA A 713 -46.86 -6.29 -13.98
C ALA A 713 -47.89 -7.26 -14.59
N ARG A 714 -47.47 -8.50 -14.86
CA ARG A 714 -48.34 -9.55 -15.40
C ARG A 714 -49.56 -9.80 -14.52
N PHE A 715 -49.38 -9.84 -13.20
CA PHE A 715 -50.48 -10.01 -12.26
C PHE A 715 -51.56 -8.92 -12.43
N ASP A 716 -51.14 -7.65 -12.49
CA ASP A 716 -52.05 -6.52 -12.65
C ASP A 716 -52.72 -6.52 -14.03
N TRP A 717 -51.99 -6.90 -15.09
CA TRP A 717 -52.60 -7.07 -16.41
C TRP A 717 -53.70 -8.15 -16.42
N LEU A 718 -53.44 -9.31 -15.79
CA LEU A 718 -54.44 -10.38 -15.63
C LEU A 718 -55.63 -9.93 -14.79
N ARG A 719 -55.37 -9.19 -13.71
CA ARG A 719 -56.43 -8.60 -12.87
C ARG A 719 -57.37 -7.74 -13.70
N GLU A 720 -56.83 -6.77 -14.45
CA GLU A 720 -57.64 -5.88 -15.28
C GLU A 720 -58.36 -6.63 -16.40
N LEU A 721 -57.79 -7.73 -16.91
CA LEU A 721 -58.46 -8.60 -17.88
C LEU A 721 -59.67 -9.30 -17.24
N ARG A 722 -59.50 -9.91 -16.06
CA ARG A 722 -60.54 -10.64 -15.32
C ARG A 722 -61.65 -9.74 -14.82
N TRP A 723 -61.30 -8.56 -14.30
CA TRP A 723 -62.25 -7.55 -13.88
C TRP A 723 -63.15 -7.10 -15.05
N ARG A 724 -62.56 -6.89 -16.24
CA ARG A 724 -63.33 -6.59 -17.46
C ARG A 724 -64.23 -7.75 -17.93
N GLN A 725 -63.89 -8.98 -17.58
CA GLN A 725 -64.70 -10.18 -17.83
C GLN A 725 -65.77 -10.40 -16.75
N GLY A 726 -65.88 -9.53 -15.75
CA GLY A 726 -66.91 -9.56 -14.71
C GLY A 726 -66.48 -10.18 -13.38
N ASP A 727 -65.22 -10.62 -13.24
CA ASP A 727 -64.70 -11.17 -12.00
C ASP A 727 -63.97 -10.10 -11.18
N ALA A 728 -64.72 -9.16 -10.60
CA ALA A 728 -64.17 -8.05 -9.82
C ALA A 728 -63.45 -8.47 -8.52
N GLU A 729 -63.63 -9.72 -8.08
CA GLU A 729 -63.01 -10.28 -6.87
C GLU A 729 -61.70 -11.04 -7.17
N TRP A 730 -61.25 -11.07 -8.43
CA TRP A 730 -59.95 -11.63 -8.79
C TRP A 730 -58.81 -10.87 -8.08
N PRO A 731 -57.79 -11.56 -7.51
CA PRO A 731 -57.54 -13.00 -7.63
C PRO A 731 -58.24 -13.88 -6.59
N THR A 732 -58.83 -13.29 -5.54
CA THR A 732 -59.35 -14.04 -4.38
C THR A 732 -60.55 -14.94 -4.69
N SER A 733 -61.28 -14.64 -5.76
CA SER A 733 -62.32 -15.51 -6.31
C SER A 733 -61.78 -16.84 -6.88
N THR A 734 -60.50 -16.86 -7.28
CA THR A 734 -59.88 -17.98 -8.01
C THR A 734 -58.80 -18.69 -7.19
N TYR A 735 -58.01 -17.93 -6.43
CA TYR A 735 -56.84 -18.43 -5.72
C TYR A 735 -56.97 -18.19 -4.22
N SER A 736 -56.69 -19.21 -3.43
CA SER A 736 -56.43 -19.07 -2.00
C SER A 736 -55.14 -18.28 -1.74
N THR A 737 -54.98 -17.78 -0.51
CA THR A 737 -53.74 -17.10 -0.08
C THR A 737 -52.50 -17.99 -0.27
N ASP A 738 -52.61 -19.29 0.01
CA ASP A 738 -51.51 -20.25 -0.12
C ASP A 738 -51.17 -20.54 -1.58
N GLU A 739 -52.18 -20.61 -2.46
CA GLU A 739 -51.96 -20.69 -3.91
C GLU A 739 -51.30 -19.41 -4.43
N LEU A 740 -51.71 -18.23 -3.96
CA LEU A 740 -51.03 -16.97 -4.31
C LEU A 740 -49.58 -16.95 -3.82
N VAL A 741 -49.27 -17.45 -2.62
CA VAL A 741 -47.86 -17.63 -2.19
C VAL A 741 -47.13 -18.58 -3.13
N THR A 742 -47.78 -19.67 -3.52
CA THR A 742 -47.17 -20.71 -4.35
C THR A 742 -46.88 -20.18 -5.75
N GLU A 743 -47.80 -19.45 -6.38
CA GLU A 743 -47.67 -18.97 -7.75
C GLU A 743 -46.85 -17.67 -7.82
N CYS A 744 -47.04 -16.74 -6.89
CA CYS A 744 -46.37 -15.45 -6.92
C CYS A 744 -45.09 -15.38 -6.07
N GLY A 745 -44.94 -16.23 -5.06
CA GLY A 745 -43.92 -16.05 -4.01
C GLY A 745 -44.40 -15.14 -2.88
N THR A 746 -43.64 -15.13 -1.77
CA THR A 746 -44.10 -14.49 -0.53
C THR A 746 -43.99 -12.96 -0.49
N GLN A 747 -43.28 -12.35 -1.46
CA GLN A 747 -42.99 -10.90 -1.53
C GLN A 747 -43.34 -10.29 -2.89
N ALA A 748 -44.03 -11.03 -3.76
CA ALA A 748 -44.44 -10.53 -5.07
C ALA A 748 -45.60 -9.53 -5.01
N LEU A 749 -46.49 -9.64 -4.01
CA LEU A 749 -47.74 -8.90 -3.96
C LEU A 749 -47.78 -7.98 -2.73
N THR A 750 -48.36 -6.80 -2.90
CA THR A 750 -48.62 -5.83 -1.83
C THR A 750 -50.09 -5.83 -1.43
N ASP A 751 -50.36 -5.57 -0.16
CA ASP A 751 -51.70 -5.18 0.29
C ASP A 751 -52.01 -3.76 -0.20
N TYR A 752 -53.21 -3.53 -0.72
CA TYR A 752 -53.61 -2.22 -1.25
C TYR A 752 -55.08 -1.93 -0.94
N ASN A 753 -55.36 -0.74 -0.40
CA ASN A 753 -56.70 -0.26 -0.01
C ASN A 753 -57.50 -1.26 0.85
N GLY A 754 -56.84 -1.93 1.80
CA GLY A 754 -57.50 -2.91 2.67
C GLY A 754 -57.79 -4.25 2.02
N HIS A 755 -57.41 -4.45 0.75
CA HIS A 755 -57.42 -5.74 0.06
C HIS A 755 -56.03 -6.37 0.14
N PRO A 756 -55.88 -7.51 0.84
CA PRO A 756 -54.61 -8.20 0.91
C PRO A 756 -54.14 -8.65 -0.48
N ARG A 757 -52.85 -8.45 -0.79
CA ARG A 757 -52.18 -8.96 -2.01
C ARG A 757 -52.87 -8.63 -3.33
N SER A 758 -53.31 -7.39 -3.49
CA SER A 758 -54.14 -6.95 -4.62
C SER A 758 -53.37 -6.34 -5.79
N SER A 759 -52.06 -6.10 -5.67
CA SER A 759 -51.18 -5.60 -6.75
C SER A 759 -49.80 -6.25 -6.67
N ALA A 760 -49.11 -6.39 -7.80
CA ALA A 760 -47.69 -6.78 -7.77
C ALA A 760 -46.80 -5.64 -7.27
N TRP A 761 -45.72 -6.00 -6.58
CA TRP A 761 -44.70 -5.08 -6.05
C TRP A 761 -44.02 -4.24 -7.15
N THR A 762 -43.89 -4.82 -8.34
CA THR A 762 -43.23 -4.21 -9.51
C THR A 762 -44.16 -3.35 -10.34
N ASN A 763 -45.46 -3.39 -10.10
CA ASN A 763 -46.44 -2.60 -10.83
C ASN A 763 -46.26 -1.09 -10.53
N GLY A 764 -46.28 -0.26 -11.56
CA GLY A 764 -46.07 1.19 -11.43
C GLY A 764 -44.65 1.62 -11.07
N ARG A 765 -43.67 0.70 -11.03
CA ARG A 765 -42.26 1.05 -10.81
C ARG A 765 -41.62 1.60 -12.08
N THR A 766 -40.54 2.37 -11.93
CA THR A 766 -39.84 3.01 -13.04
C THR A 766 -38.89 2.01 -13.71
N PHE A 767 -39.17 1.63 -14.95
CA PHE A 767 -38.32 0.73 -15.76
C PHE A 767 -37.53 1.46 -16.84
N GLY A 768 -37.97 2.66 -17.23
CA GLY A 768 -37.24 3.54 -18.13
C GLY A 768 -37.26 4.97 -17.61
N TYR A 769 -36.14 5.69 -17.68
CA TYR A 769 -36.03 7.05 -17.16
C TYR A 769 -35.01 7.91 -17.90
N PHE A 770 -35.18 9.21 -17.76
CA PHE A 770 -34.22 10.24 -18.14
C PHE A 770 -33.36 10.58 -16.93
N SER A 771 -32.05 10.69 -17.13
CA SER A 771 -31.09 11.09 -16.10
C SER A 771 -30.55 12.49 -16.35
N TYR A 772 -30.67 13.35 -15.34
CA TYR A 772 -30.25 14.75 -15.41
C TYR A 772 -28.95 15.03 -14.63
N LYS A 773 -28.28 14.00 -14.09
CA LYS A 773 -27.11 14.17 -13.23
C LYS A 773 -25.80 14.27 -14.03
N MET A 774 -25.77 15.06 -15.10
CA MET A 774 -24.61 15.22 -15.98
C MET A 774 -24.38 16.67 -16.44
N ALA A 775 -23.88 17.51 -15.51
CA ALA A 775 -23.35 18.88 -15.69
C ALA A 775 -24.17 19.91 -16.49
N ALA A 776 -24.17 21.17 -16.02
CA ALA A 776 -24.75 22.31 -16.74
C ALA A 776 -24.02 22.66 -18.06
N GLU A 777 -22.88 22.02 -18.34
CA GLU A 777 -21.98 22.31 -19.46
C GLU A 777 -22.03 21.26 -20.59
N LYS A 778 -22.97 20.30 -20.54
CA LYS A 778 -23.12 19.29 -21.59
C LYS A 778 -23.35 19.97 -22.94
N PRO A 779 -22.55 19.71 -23.99
CA PRO A 779 -22.70 20.38 -25.26
C PRO A 779 -24.08 20.10 -25.89
N GLY A 780 -24.77 21.16 -26.32
CA GLY A 780 -26.18 21.11 -26.75
C GLY A 780 -27.14 21.61 -25.68
N VAL A 781 -28.45 21.41 -25.87
CA VAL A 781 -29.48 21.84 -24.90
C VAL A 781 -29.56 20.84 -23.75
N ALA A 782 -28.53 20.72 -22.89
CA ALA A 782 -28.52 19.98 -21.63
C ALA A 782 -29.46 18.74 -21.58
N ARG A 783 -29.25 17.78 -22.50
CA ARG A 783 -30.18 16.67 -22.71
C ARG A 783 -29.86 15.52 -21.77
N ALA A 784 -30.89 15.00 -21.13
CA ALA A 784 -30.77 13.87 -20.21
C ALA A 784 -30.27 12.61 -20.93
N ASP A 785 -29.54 11.75 -20.22
CA ASP A 785 -29.24 10.41 -20.69
C ASP A 785 -30.43 9.47 -20.46
N VAL A 786 -30.52 8.39 -21.21
CA VAL A 786 -31.69 7.50 -21.18
C VAL A 786 -31.28 6.11 -20.76
N TYR A 787 -32.03 5.55 -19.81
CA TYR A 787 -31.75 4.22 -19.25
C TYR A 787 -33.02 3.40 -19.22
N TRP A 788 -33.01 2.26 -19.91
CA TRP A 788 -34.08 1.28 -19.92
C TRP A 788 -33.58 -0.02 -19.31
N GLY A 789 -34.12 -0.36 -18.13
CA GLY A 789 -33.89 -1.63 -17.44
C GLY A 789 -34.63 -2.82 -18.06
N PHE A 790 -35.03 -2.71 -19.33
CA PHE A 790 -35.76 -3.72 -20.05
C PHE A 790 -35.21 -3.79 -21.48
N ASP A 791 -35.35 -4.95 -22.09
CA ASP A 791 -34.98 -5.10 -23.49
C ASP A 791 -36.16 -4.68 -24.39
N PRO A 792 -35.99 -3.63 -25.23
CA PRO A 792 -37.06 -3.06 -26.05
C PRO A 792 -37.54 -4.02 -27.14
N TYR A 793 -36.73 -5.01 -27.53
CA TYR A 793 -37.10 -6.00 -28.52
C TYR A 793 -38.28 -6.88 -28.04
N ARG A 794 -38.59 -6.90 -26.72
CA ARG A 794 -39.67 -7.75 -26.17
C ARG A 794 -41.05 -7.20 -26.48
N PHE A 795 -41.12 -5.91 -26.70
CA PHE A 795 -42.37 -5.18 -26.73
C PHE A 795 -42.82 -5.01 -28.18
N ASP A 796 -44.00 -4.42 -28.36
CA ASP A 796 -44.50 -4.00 -29.66
C ASP A 796 -43.41 -3.24 -30.45
N GLU A 797 -42.89 -3.89 -31.50
CA GLU A 797 -41.74 -3.36 -32.24
C GLU A 797 -42.02 -2.00 -32.85
N ALA A 798 -43.24 -1.79 -33.34
CA ALA A 798 -43.62 -0.52 -33.94
C ALA A 798 -43.57 0.60 -32.89
N GLY A 799 -44.10 0.33 -31.69
CA GLY A 799 -44.06 1.23 -30.55
C GLY A 799 -42.66 1.52 -30.05
N THR A 800 -41.82 0.50 -29.89
CA THR A 800 -40.45 0.69 -29.39
C THR A 800 -39.55 1.39 -30.41
N LYS A 801 -39.66 1.05 -31.71
CA LYS A 801 -38.95 1.77 -32.79
C LYS A 801 -39.35 3.25 -32.84
N LYS A 802 -40.65 3.58 -32.72
CA LYS A 802 -41.12 4.98 -32.61
C LYS A 802 -40.52 5.69 -31.40
N THR A 803 -40.49 5.00 -30.26
CA THR A 803 -39.92 5.55 -29.02
C THR A 803 -38.43 5.81 -29.14
N ILE A 804 -37.66 4.87 -29.70
CA ILE A 804 -36.21 5.04 -29.92
C ILE A 804 -35.95 6.22 -30.87
N ARG A 805 -36.68 6.31 -31.99
CA ARG A 805 -36.59 7.47 -32.90
C ARG A 805 -36.87 8.79 -32.19
N TRP A 806 -37.89 8.81 -31.32
CA TRP A 806 -38.18 9.98 -30.51
C TRP A 806 -37.04 10.32 -29.54
N VAL A 807 -36.43 9.33 -28.88
CA VAL A 807 -35.25 9.54 -28.01
C VAL A 807 -34.06 10.07 -28.79
N LEU A 808 -33.76 9.53 -29.97
CA LEU A 808 -32.67 10.00 -30.83
C LEU A 808 -32.94 11.44 -31.34
N SER A 809 -34.18 11.73 -31.71
CA SER A 809 -34.60 13.10 -32.05
C SER A 809 -34.51 14.03 -30.83
N TYR A 810 -34.86 13.52 -29.64
CA TYR A 810 -34.66 14.24 -28.39
C TYR A 810 -33.19 14.54 -28.19
N PHE A 811 -32.25 13.65 -28.54
CA PHE A 811 -30.80 13.94 -28.54
C PHE A 811 -30.35 14.89 -29.65
N GLY A 812 -31.20 15.17 -30.64
CA GLY A 812 -30.89 16.10 -31.75
C GLY A 812 -30.23 15.42 -32.92
N ILE A 813 -30.38 14.11 -33.00
CA ILE A 813 -29.92 13.34 -34.13
C ILE A 813 -30.94 13.51 -35.25
N ASP A 814 -30.45 13.92 -36.42
CA ASP A 814 -31.27 14.02 -37.62
C ASP A 814 -31.69 12.62 -38.09
N LEU A 815 -32.98 12.47 -38.36
CA LEU A 815 -33.56 11.25 -38.91
C LEU A 815 -33.97 11.49 -40.36
N ASN A 816 -33.78 10.48 -41.21
CA ASN A 816 -34.21 10.52 -42.60
C ASN A 816 -35.75 10.65 -42.68
N GLN A 817 -36.26 11.57 -43.51
CA GLN A 817 -37.71 11.86 -43.63
C GLN A 817 -38.46 10.87 -44.53
#